data_AF-A0A7G2F5J0-F1
#
_entry.id   AF-A0A7G2F5J0-F1
#
_cell.length_a   1.000
_cell.length_b   1.000
_cell.length_c   1.000
_cell.angle_alpha   90.00
_cell.angle_beta   90.00
_cell.angle_gamma   90.00
#
_symmetry.space_group_name_H-M   'P 1'
#
loop_
_entity.id
_entity.type
_entity.pdbx_description
1 polymer ?
#
loop_
_entity_poly.entity_id
_entity_poly.type
_entity_poly.pdbx_seq_one_letter_code
_entity_poly.pdbx_strand_id
1 'polypeptide(L)'
;MPGMSSESGGGELVLFSTKEKTPVLYPLSYGLKSPVHRLSISWGCGNNLRVTVLRNPELRDDDDGEVGGKVVNVRLSGEDGEISDPQWRRIAYGSVSPFALLQSRRNSISSLSKMDMSSSLYQTAWWEYVMEYSRDIKSLLSNTISLPAPLIEDPRSVIKNAEEPTSLKAAWELMELFYADKTCLSWLPERLVDWLSEYDILLSSSHPTIYSKLQDFQKELVGLQAIEDDPRYWEVMASALSVGWLEIVVKLLHLHGSYQLDQLGHRETENGLVEAVAVLISKMPRMRPQLEDGKFGECSAAKPDFMKTRERWQSQITKLECSAFWVQCAHHQTREGLRNMLKIMIGNADCLRAATCNWMELFVSHLLYLRPFTKGLDGMHSLAQKCVQSKPVNTSHKLLRLLIGILGENTEVVLAECSKEFGSWMVAHAMELLTAGSEEGEVLVHEEQRKLGGINMEELHRLVYAQVLSSHALTWQIAPIYLASCEKQGLGLLELLFYRQPVQENQMLIKSLEICRLYELSNVSAKLMKISGVHHWKHGRKGSGIFWLQQARDENCLSVIAQQLFDSVGKSLSDESLKQWEGLVELLGSESQISGGLDFLHKYRDFKRSLKVVHDGKTIDAAHEAVERLVSLMKSPSTPQRFWLPLLHDSLKLLNWPERSLLNVTQTNLMLNKLQELSIARLRPGFIESELSAQAVGSVRLALATNLGRAFLEEFCKLIAKVKKKREESREKLAMATRALLAVIYASPNRCYISPSRIKIQSLTCSSSSHYYQRQSRKNHRIARSYSSDSDSSVLQPPDVARLAQTARISLTPAEIEECETKIRRVIDWFGQLQQVDVNSVEPAIRAEMDGGNLREDAPETFDNRDSIRASIPSFEDAYLKVPKILNKE
;
A
#
# COMPACT_ATOMS: atom_id res chain seq x y z
N MET A 1 -11.38 5.82 3.22
CA MET A 1 -12.39 6.67 2.56
C MET A 1 -13.58 6.83 3.49
N PRO A 2 -14.33 7.95 3.43
CA PRO A 2 -15.69 8.00 3.97
C PRO A 2 -16.60 7.05 3.18
N GLY A 3 -17.69 6.59 3.81
CA GLY A 3 -18.54 5.53 3.24
C GLY A 3 -19.57 6.03 2.22
N MET A 4 -19.90 5.18 1.27
CA MET A 4 -21.19 5.18 0.57
C MET A 4 -21.88 3.84 0.83
N SER A 5 -23.13 3.89 1.29
CA SER A 5 -23.96 2.71 1.50
C SER A 5 -24.52 2.19 0.16
N SER A 6 -23.99 1.09 -0.34
CA SER A 6 -24.61 0.33 -1.43
C SER A 6 -25.71 -0.59 -0.88
N GLU A 7 -26.88 -0.56 -1.52
CA GLU A 7 -28.07 -1.32 -1.10
C GLU A 7 -27.90 -2.84 -1.23
N SER A 8 -28.84 -3.60 -0.65
CA SER A 8 -28.77 -5.05 -0.49
C SER A 8 -28.96 -5.84 -1.80
N GLY A 9 -27.91 -5.91 -2.61
CA GLY A 9 -27.77 -6.93 -3.65
C GLY A 9 -27.32 -8.26 -3.05
N GLY A 10 -28.07 -9.35 -3.30
CA GLY A 10 -27.79 -10.69 -2.77
C GLY A 10 -26.57 -11.35 -3.40
N GLY A 11 -25.36 -10.99 -2.96
CA GLY A 11 -24.15 -11.78 -3.18
C GLY A 11 -24.12 -12.98 -2.24
N GLU A 12 -23.86 -14.17 -2.77
CA GLU A 12 -23.69 -15.38 -1.95
C GLU A 12 -22.52 -15.19 -0.96
N LEU A 13 -22.82 -15.29 0.33
CA LEU A 13 -21.80 -15.28 1.38
C LEU A 13 -20.92 -16.52 1.21
N VAL A 14 -19.70 -16.33 0.69
CA VAL A 14 -18.69 -17.38 0.58
C VAL A 14 -18.52 -18.03 1.95
N LEU A 15 -18.91 -19.30 2.06
CA LEU A 15 -19.06 -20.00 3.32
C LEU A 15 -17.67 -20.28 3.94
N PHE A 16 -17.16 -19.32 4.72
CA PHE A 16 -15.87 -19.46 5.41
C PHE A 16 -15.95 -20.62 6.41
N SER A 17 -15.35 -21.75 6.03
CA SER A 17 -15.40 -22.96 6.85
C SER A 17 -14.60 -22.76 8.14
N THR A 18 -15.32 -22.66 9.26
CA THR A 18 -14.76 -22.68 10.62
C THR A 18 -14.33 -24.10 11.01
N LYS A 19 -13.44 -24.70 10.22
CA LYS A 19 -12.69 -25.89 10.64
C LYS A 19 -11.42 -25.46 11.37
N GLU A 20 -11.01 -26.31 12.29
CA GLU A 20 -10.01 -26.04 13.32
C GLU A 20 -8.59 -25.88 12.75
N LYS A 21 -7.57 -25.87 13.64
CA LYS A 21 -6.14 -25.64 13.36
C LYS A 21 -5.45 -26.71 12.49
N THR A 22 -6.14 -27.30 11.51
CA THR A 22 -5.54 -28.12 10.44
C THR A 22 -4.85 -27.21 9.42
N PRO A 23 -3.54 -27.35 9.16
CA PRO A 23 -2.84 -26.48 8.22
C PRO A 23 -3.32 -26.75 6.79
N VAL A 24 -3.48 -25.69 5.99
CA VAL A 24 -4.15 -25.79 4.69
C VAL A 24 -3.34 -26.68 3.74
N LEU A 25 -3.96 -27.80 3.37
CA LEU A 25 -3.39 -28.87 2.56
C LEU A 25 -3.82 -28.72 1.10
N TYR A 26 -2.88 -28.37 0.22
CA TYR A 26 -3.10 -28.36 -1.22
C TYR A 26 -2.50 -29.64 -1.84
N PRO A 27 -3.29 -30.45 -2.57
CA PRO A 27 -2.73 -31.52 -3.39
C PRO A 27 -1.96 -30.92 -4.59
N LEU A 28 -0.90 -31.61 -5.02
CA LEU A 28 -0.13 -31.29 -6.21
C LEU A 28 -0.05 -32.53 -7.11
N SER A 29 -0.95 -32.68 -8.09
CA SER A 29 -0.80 -33.71 -9.12
C SER A 29 0.39 -33.39 -10.04
N TYR A 30 1.25 -34.38 -10.31
CA TYR A 30 2.46 -34.17 -11.11
C TYR A 30 2.88 -35.39 -11.94
N GLY A 31 3.29 -35.17 -13.20
CA GLY A 31 3.67 -36.20 -14.17
C GLY A 31 5.17 -36.51 -14.27
N LEU A 32 5.91 -36.41 -13.16
CA LEU A 32 7.37 -36.65 -13.15
C LEU A 32 7.68 -38.12 -12.91
N LYS A 33 8.71 -38.64 -13.60
CA LYS A 33 9.20 -40.02 -13.41
C LYS A 33 10.03 -40.13 -12.12
N SER A 34 10.01 -41.33 -11.53
CA SER A 34 10.73 -41.69 -10.29
C SER A 34 12.25 -41.46 -10.39
N PRO A 35 12.97 -41.14 -9.30
CA PRO A 35 12.49 -40.95 -7.92
C PRO A 35 12.29 -39.48 -7.54
N VAL A 36 11.13 -39.15 -6.96
CA VAL A 36 10.80 -37.80 -6.47
C VAL A 36 10.28 -37.83 -5.03
N HIS A 37 10.98 -38.54 -4.15
CA HIS A 37 10.89 -38.25 -2.71
C HIS A 37 11.66 -36.96 -2.43
N ARG A 38 10.93 -35.84 -2.30
CA ARG A 38 11.54 -34.54 -2.02
C ARG A 38 10.70 -33.74 -1.03
N LEU A 39 11.29 -33.48 0.13
CA LEU A 39 10.86 -32.38 1.00
C LEU A 39 11.44 -31.08 0.43
N SER A 40 10.62 -30.04 0.34
CA SER A 40 11.05 -28.69 0.01
C SER A 40 10.43 -27.72 1.01
N ILE A 41 11.27 -26.87 1.61
CA ILE A 41 10.83 -25.81 2.53
C ILE A 41 11.08 -24.49 1.81
N SER A 42 10.06 -23.63 1.77
CA SER A 42 10.08 -22.36 1.06
C SER A 42 9.31 -21.31 1.84
N TRP A 43 9.71 -20.04 1.76
CA TRP A 43 8.95 -18.94 2.34
C TRP A 43 7.79 -18.54 1.41
N GLY A 44 6.61 -18.35 1.99
CA GLY A 44 5.45 -17.78 1.33
C GLY A 44 5.43 -16.25 1.44
N CYS A 45 4.23 -15.69 1.59
CA CYS A 45 4.05 -14.26 1.91
C CYS A 45 4.06 -14.07 3.44
N GLY A 46 4.92 -13.17 3.92
CA GLY A 46 5.15 -12.95 5.36
C GLY A 46 5.53 -14.22 6.10
N ASN A 47 5.03 -14.38 7.32
CA ASN A 47 5.38 -15.47 8.23
C ASN A 47 4.84 -16.86 7.83
N ASN A 48 4.30 -17.04 6.63
CA ASN A 48 3.84 -18.36 6.16
C ASN A 48 5.02 -19.17 5.62
N LEU A 49 5.44 -20.20 6.35
CA LEU A 49 6.37 -21.21 5.87
C LEU A 49 5.62 -22.25 5.04
N ARG A 50 6.02 -22.45 3.79
CA ARG A 50 5.43 -23.45 2.89
C ARG A 50 6.31 -24.70 2.83
N VAL A 51 5.77 -25.80 3.35
CA VAL A 51 6.40 -27.12 3.34
C VAL A 51 5.73 -27.97 2.27
N THR A 52 6.48 -28.38 1.25
CA THR A 52 6.03 -29.22 0.14
C THR A 52 6.63 -30.61 0.26
N VAL A 53 5.78 -31.64 0.25
CA VAL A 53 6.17 -33.06 0.33
C VAL A 53 5.76 -33.76 -0.95
N LEU A 54 6.73 -34.15 -1.78
CA LEU A 54 6.50 -35.02 -2.94
C LEU A 54 6.66 -36.50 -2.54
N ARG A 55 5.74 -37.36 -3.00
CA ARG A 55 5.61 -38.79 -2.62
C ARG A 55 5.67 -39.68 -3.87
N ASN A 56 6.29 -40.85 -3.75
CA ASN A 56 6.38 -41.81 -4.85
C ASN A 56 4.99 -42.40 -5.21
N PRO A 57 4.55 -42.42 -6.49
CA PRO A 57 3.31 -43.08 -6.94
C PRO A 57 3.21 -44.60 -6.67
N GLU A 58 4.31 -45.27 -6.33
CA GLU A 58 4.33 -46.73 -6.13
C GLU A 58 3.82 -47.19 -4.76
N LEU A 59 3.66 -46.27 -3.79
CA LEU A 59 3.06 -46.55 -2.48
C LEU A 59 1.54 -46.39 -2.54
N ARG A 60 0.86 -47.42 -3.05
CA ARG A 60 -0.60 -47.56 -3.00
C ARG A 60 -1.03 -48.22 -1.70
N ASP A 61 -1.92 -47.55 -0.98
CA ASP A 61 -3.01 -48.19 -0.24
C ASP A 61 -4.30 -47.90 -1.04
N ASP A 62 -5.29 -48.80 -1.01
CA ASP A 62 -6.43 -48.79 -1.93
C ASP A 62 -7.51 -47.72 -1.62
N ASP A 63 -7.29 -46.49 -2.08
CA ASP A 63 -8.33 -45.45 -2.24
C ASP A 63 -8.05 -44.56 -3.47
N ASP A 64 -9.08 -43.94 -4.05
CA ASP A 64 -9.15 -43.45 -5.44
C ASP A 64 -8.46 -42.07 -5.68
N GLY A 65 -7.30 -41.86 -5.04
CA GLY A 65 -6.60 -40.57 -4.96
C GLY A 65 -5.59 -40.27 -6.08
N GLU A 66 -5.59 -39.03 -6.58
CA GLU A 66 -4.64 -38.56 -7.60
C GLU A 66 -3.16 -38.73 -7.22
N VAL A 67 -2.34 -39.13 -8.20
CA VAL A 67 -0.87 -39.19 -8.06
C VAL A 67 -0.31 -37.78 -7.80
N GLY A 68 0.10 -37.51 -6.56
CA GLY A 68 0.56 -36.18 -6.20
C GLY A 68 1.29 -36.02 -4.86
N GLY A 69 1.87 -34.84 -4.71
CA GLY A 69 2.43 -34.34 -3.45
C GLY A 69 1.41 -33.57 -2.62
N LYS A 70 1.83 -33.12 -1.43
CA LYS A 70 1.03 -32.27 -0.53
C LYS A 70 1.82 -31.01 -0.15
N VAL A 71 1.19 -29.86 -0.26
CA VAL A 71 1.72 -28.57 0.24
C VAL A 71 0.99 -28.21 1.52
N VAL A 72 1.76 -27.85 2.54
CA VAL A 72 1.29 -27.42 3.86
C VAL A 72 1.80 -26.00 4.09
N ASN A 73 0.90 -25.03 4.27
CA ASN A 73 1.27 -23.71 4.76
C ASN A 73 1.20 -23.70 6.29
N VAL A 74 2.31 -23.40 6.95
CA VAL A 74 2.45 -23.25 8.41
C VAL A 74 2.68 -21.78 8.71
N ARG A 75 1.80 -21.13 9.50
CA ARG A 75 2.04 -19.76 9.97
C ARG A 75 3.02 -19.79 11.15
N LEU A 76 4.12 -19.07 11.03
CA LEU A 76 5.08 -18.84 12.10
C LEU A 76 4.70 -17.57 12.87
N SER A 77 3.63 -17.66 13.66
CA SER A 77 3.29 -16.67 14.65
C SER A 77 3.29 -17.30 16.05
N GLY A 78 4.01 -16.69 16.98
CA GLY A 78 3.96 -17.02 18.41
C GLY A 78 2.73 -16.40 19.08
N GLU A 79 1.58 -16.48 18.43
CA GLU A 79 0.32 -15.92 18.92
C GLU A 79 -0.25 -16.86 19.99
N ASP A 80 -0.01 -16.50 21.26
CA ASP A 80 -0.68 -17.13 22.39
C ASP A 80 -2.20 -17.08 22.20
N GLY A 81 -2.87 -18.19 22.57
CA GLY A 81 -4.29 -18.41 22.32
C GLY A 81 -5.27 -17.49 23.07
N GLU A 82 -4.78 -16.48 23.79
CA GLU A 82 -5.59 -15.45 24.49
C GLU A 82 -6.45 -14.62 23.51
N ILE A 83 -5.92 -14.29 22.33
CA ILE A 83 -6.57 -13.39 21.38
C ILE A 83 -6.93 -14.17 20.11
N SER A 84 -8.23 -14.20 19.79
CA SER A 84 -8.75 -14.95 18.65
C SER A 84 -8.48 -14.26 17.30
N ASP A 85 -8.33 -15.03 16.22
CA ASP A 85 -8.17 -14.51 14.84
C ASP A 85 -9.13 -13.35 14.46
N PRO A 86 -10.44 -13.36 14.80
CA PRO A 86 -11.34 -12.23 14.56
C PRO A 86 -11.02 -10.99 15.40
N GLN A 87 -10.60 -11.18 16.65
CA GLN A 87 -10.26 -10.13 17.60
C GLN A 87 -8.92 -9.48 17.23
N TRP A 88 -7.92 -10.26 16.82
CA TRP A 88 -6.69 -9.76 16.20
C TRP A 88 -6.99 -8.91 14.95
N ARG A 89 -7.96 -9.30 14.12
CA ARG A 89 -8.41 -8.46 12.99
C ARG A 89 -9.09 -7.17 13.45
N ARG A 90 -9.93 -7.19 14.50
CA ARG A 90 -10.50 -5.97 15.11
C ARG A 90 -9.40 -5.02 15.55
N ILE A 91 -8.39 -5.53 16.27
CA ILE A 91 -7.24 -4.74 16.76
C ILE A 91 -6.44 -4.18 15.57
N ALA A 92 -6.04 -5.02 14.63
CA ALA A 92 -5.22 -4.60 13.48
C ALA A 92 -5.92 -3.56 12.59
N TYR A 93 -7.24 -3.66 12.35
CA TYR A 93 -7.99 -2.64 11.63
C TYR A 93 -8.28 -1.38 12.46
N GLY A 94 -8.56 -1.53 13.75
CA GLY A 94 -8.87 -0.41 14.64
C GLY A 94 -7.67 0.51 14.86
N SER A 95 -6.46 -0.04 14.98
CA SER A 95 -5.24 0.74 15.27
C SER A 95 -4.82 1.63 14.09
N VAL A 96 -5.34 1.38 12.88
CA VAL A 96 -4.97 2.10 11.65
C VAL A 96 -5.38 3.57 11.67
N SER A 97 -6.60 3.90 12.13
CA SER A 97 -7.07 5.30 12.10
C SER A 97 -6.33 6.19 13.11
N PRO A 98 -6.15 5.77 14.38
CA PRO A 98 -5.31 6.51 15.33
C PRO A 98 -3.85 6.60 14.88
N PHE A 99 -3.28 5.52 14.32
CA PHE A 99 -1.90 5.51 13.84
C PHE A 99 -1.68 6.46 12.65
N ALA A 100 -2.55 6.42 11.63
CA ALA A 100 -2.45 7.31 10.48
C ALA A 100 -2.63 8.79 10.88
N LEU A 101 -3.48 9.08 11.86
CA LEU A 101 -3.62 10.41 12.44
C LEU A 101 -2.33 10.86 13.16
N LEU A 102 -1.74 9.98 13.98
CA LEU A 102 -0.49 10.26 14.69
C LEU A 102 0.67 10.56 13.71
N GLN A 103 0.88 9.73 12.69
CA GLN A 103 1.95 9.96 11.70
C GLN A 103 1.72 11.22 10.86
N SER A 104 0.46 11.53 10.51
CA SER A 104 0.10 12.79 9.84
C SER A 104 0.45 14.02 10.69
N ARG A 105 0.14 13.97 11.99
CA ARG A 105 0.54 15.00 12.96
C ARG A 105 2.06 15.07 13.13
N ARG A 106 2.77 13.94 13.17
CA ARG A 106 4.24 13.88 13.28
C ARG A 106 4.92 14.58 12.11
N ASN A 107 4.49 14.29 10.88
CA ASN A 107 4.96 14.96 9.67
C ASN A 107 4.67 16.47 9.69
N SER A 108 3.51 16.87 10.22
CA SER A 108 3.14 18.28 10.37
C SER A 108 4.03 19.02 11.38
N ILE A 109 4.34 18.42 12.54
CA ILE A 109 5.25 19.05 13.50
C ILE A 109 6.69 19.07 12.95
N SER A 110 7.15 18.00 12.30
CA SER A 110 8.50 17.88 11.72
C SER A 110 8.78 18.90 10.61
N SER A 111 7.77 19.32 9.85
CA SER A 111 7.92 20.42 8.88
C SER A 111 7.96 21.80 9.55
N LEU A 112 7.27 21.99 10.68
CA LEU A 112 7.27 23.24 11.45
C LEU A 112 8.57 23.44 12.25
N SER A 113 9.12 22.39 12.88
CA SER A 113 10.37 22.49 13.65
C SER A 113 11.61 22.78 12.79
N LYS A 114 11.51 22.54 11.47
CA LYS A 114 12.52 22.94 10.47
C LYS A 114 12.40 24.41 10.04
N MET A 115 11.34 25.12 10.47
CA MET A 115 11.13 26.54 10.17
C MET A 115 11.37 27.45 11.37
N ASP A 116 10.96 27.09 12.59
CA ASP A 116 11.29 27.85 13.80
C ASP A 116 11.05 27.09 15.12
N MET A 117 11.63 27.60 16.22
CA MET A 117 11.40 27.24 17.64
C MET A 117 12.00 25.94 18.23
N SER A 118 12.00 25.87 19.56
CA SER A 118 12.83 25.01 20.43
C SER A 118 12.31 23.60 20.74
N SER A 119 13.23 22.64 20.95
CA SER A 119 12.96 21.21 21.27
C SER A 119 11.84 20.98 22.30
N SER A 120 11.82 21.79 23.37
CA SER A 120 10.80 21.70 24.44
C SER A 120 9.35 21.82 23.96
N LEU A 121 9.08 22.62 22.92
CA LEU A 121 7.74 22.76 22.35
C LEU A 121 7.37 21.58 21.45
N TYR A 122 8.33 21.05 20.68
CA TYR A 122 8.19 19.82 19.91
C TYR A 122 7.78 18.66 20.84
N GLN A 123 8.59 18.42 21.88
CA GLN A 123 8.41 17.26 22.76
C GLN A 123 7.14 17.36 23.62
N THR A 124 6.66 18.57 23.93
CA THR A 124 5.38 18.77 24.63
C THR A 124 4.19 18.43 23.73
N ALA A 125 4.16 18.96 22.49
CA ALA A 125 3.07 18.68 21.55
C ALA A 125 3.05 17.21 21.09
N TRP A 126 4.24 16.60 20.90
CA TRP A 126 4.36 15.19 20.57
C TRP A 126 3.83 14.29 21.69
N TRP A 127 4.16 14.59 22.95
CA TRP A 127 3.66 13.88 24.12
C TRP A 127 2.12 13.89 24.19
N GLU A 128 1.48 15.05 23.99
CA GLU A 128 0.01 15.15 23.97
C GLU A 128 -0.62 14.23 22.91
N TYR A 129 -0.03 14.17 21.71
CA TYR A 129 -0.53 13.35 20.61
C TYR A 129 -0.32 11.85 20.85
N VAL A 130 0.79 11.44 21.46
CA VAL A 130 1.00 10.04 21.84
C VAL A 130 0.07 9.63 22.99
N MET A 131 -0.24 10.51 23.95
CA MET A 131 -1.23 10.23 25.01
C MET A 131 -2.68 10.17 24.48
N GLU A 132 -3.02 10.96 23.45
CA GLU A 132 -4.28 10.82 22.71
C GLU A 132 -4.35 9.47 21.99
N TYR A 133 -3.31 9.14 21.23
CA TYR A 133 -3.18 7.87 20.52
C TYR A 133 -3.26 6.65 21.45
N SER A 134 -2.57 6.67 22.60
CA SER A 134 -2.59 5.58 23.57
C SER A 134 -3.97 5.38 24.20
N ARG A 135 -4.75 6.46 24.38
CA ARG A 135 -6.14 6.39 24.85
C ARG A 135 -7.03 5.63 23.86
N ASP A 136 -6.88 5.91 22.56
CA ASP A 136 -7.60 5.20 21.50
C ASP A 136 -7.20 3.72 21.42
N ILE A 137 -5.90 3.41 21.57
CA ILE A 137 -5.41 2.02 21.57
C ILE A 137 -5.91 1.25 22.80
N LYS A 138 -5.90 1.81 24.02
CA LYS A 138 -6.48 1.15 25.21
C LYS A 138 -7.98 0.91 25.08
N SER A 139 -8.71 1.86 24.48
CA SER A 139 -10.13 1.70 24.15
C SER A 139 -10.36 0.55 23.17
N LEU A 140 -9.52 0.44 22.14
CA LEU A 140 -9.56 -0.64 21.16
C LEU A 140 -9.21 -2.03 21.72
N LEU A 141 -8.20 -2.09 22.61
CA LEU A 141 -7.76 -3.31 23.31
C LEU A 141 -8.75 -3.77 24.40
N SER A 142 -9.75 -2.95 24.74
CA SER A 142 -10.76 -3.30 25.74
C SER A 142 -11.88 -4.15 25.12
N ASN A 143 -12.18 -5.27 25.77
CA ASN A 143 -13.17 -6.25 25.34
C ASN A 143 -14.58 -5.77 25.66
N THR A 144 -15.23 -5.09 24.71
CA THR A 144 -16.59 -4.54 24.80
C THR A 144 -17.73 -5.58 24.93
N ILE A 145 -17.47 -6.75 25.53
CA ILE A 145 -18.44 -7.77 25.93
C ILE A 145 -18.80 -7.52 27.40
N SER A 146 -19.38 -6.35 27.68
CA SER A 146 -19.95 -6.08 28.99
C SER A 146 -21.24 -6.91 29.16
N LEU A 147 -21.16 -7.96 29.97
CA LEU A 147 -22.36 -8.51 30.60
C LEU A 147 -23.05 -7.38 31.39
N PRO A 148 -24.39 -7.25 31.34
CA PRO A 148 -25.08 -6.27 32.17
C PRO A 148 -24.75 -6.52 33.64
N ALA A 149 -24.28 -5.47 34.33
CA ALA A 149 -24.02 -5.56 35.76
C ALA A 149 -25.31 -6.04 36.48
N PRO A 150 -25.23 -7.02 37.38
CA PRO A 150 -26.41 -7.58 38.01
C PRO A 150 -27.14 -6.49 38.79
N LEU A 151 -28.47 -6.40 38.61
CA LEU A 151 -29.33 -5.38 39.24
C LEU A 151 -29.38 -5.47 40.78
N ILE A 152 -28.75 -6.50 41.35
CA ILE A 152 -28.54 -6.72 42.77
C ILE A 152 -27.06 -7.16 42.92
N GLU A 153 -26.21 -6.35 43.53
CA GLU A 153 -24.88 -6.81 43.96
C GLU A 153 -25.06 -7.79 45.15
N ASP A 154 -24.52 -9.00 45.04
CA ASP A 154 -24.43 -9.92 46.17
C ASP A 154 -23.47 -9.35 47.24
N PRO A 155 -23.91 -9.15 48.50
CA PRO A 155 -23.03 -8.67 49.57
C PRO A 155 -21.83 -9.59 49.83
N ARG A 156 -21.91 -10.89 49.50
CA ARG A 156 -20.79 -11.84 49.59
C ARG A 156 -19.91 -11.92 48.34
N SER A 157 -20.25 -11.23 47.24
CA SER A 157 -19.36 -11.15 46.07
C SER A 157 -18.20 -10.18 46.36
N VAL A 158 -16.97 -10.69 46.40
CA VAL A 158 -15.76 -9.92 46.77
C VAL A 158 -15.05 -9.42 45.53
N ILE A 159 -14.89 -10.30 44.54
CA ILE A 159 -14.41 -10.00 43.19
C ILE A 159 -15.59 -9.51 42.34
N LYS A 160 -15.42 -8.38 41.65
CA LYS A 160 -16.36 -7.93 40.61
C LYS A 160 -16.05 -8.65 39.29
N ASN A 161 -17.09 -9.19 38.65
CA ASN A 161 -16.99 -9.77 37.30
C ASN A 161 -16.85 -8.65 36.26
N ALA A 162 -15.61 -8.16 36.10
CA ALA A 162 -15.25 -7.17 35.10
C ALA A 162 -15.04 -7.80 33.70
N GLU A 163 -14.70 -6.94 32.75
CA GLU A 163 -14.18 -7.31 31.43
C GLU A 163 -13.01 -8.31 31.55
N GLU A 164 -12.98 -9.37 30.72
CA GLU A 164 -11.84 -10.29 30.69
C GLU A 164 -10.57 -9.56 30.18
N PRO A 165 -9.54 -9.41 31.04
CA PRO A 165 -8.32 -8.71 30.65
C PRO A 165 -7.48 -9.55 29.68
N THR A 166 -6.60 -8.90 28.93
CA THR A 166 -5.64 -9.56 28.02
C THR A 166 -4.22 -9.16 28.37
N SER A 167 -3.26 -10.07 28.18
CA SER A 167 -1.85 -9.74 28.41
C SER A 167 -1.38 -8.59 27.50
N LEU A 168 -1.97 -8.44 26.32
CA LEU A 168 -1.65 -7.36 25.38
C LEU A 168 -2.01 -5.97 25.95
N LYS A 169 -3.21 -5.83 26.53
CA LYS A 169 -3.63 -4.59 27.22
C LYS A 169 -2.77 -4.32 28.46
N ALA A 170 -2.54 -5.34 29.27
CA ALA A 170 -1.70 -5.25 30.47
C ALA A 170 -0.28 -4.76 30.15
N ALA A 171 0.33 -5.29 29.09
CA ALA A 171 1.66 -4.88 28.62
C ALA A 171 1.66 -3.46 28.01
N TRP A 172 0.61 -3.08 27.28
CA TRP A 172 0.47 -1.73 26.73
C TRP A 172 0.41 -0.68 27.84
N GLU A 173 -0.34 -0.96 28.90
CA GLU A 173 -0.47 -0.07 30.05
C GLU A 173 0.81 0.02 30.89
N LEU A 174 1.63 -1.03 30.96
CA LEU A 174 3.00 -0.91 31.50
C LEU A 174 3.89 -0.01 30.63
N MET A 175 3.84 -0.16 29.30
CA MET A 175 4.63 0.68 28.40
C MET A 175 4.22 2.16 28.50
N GLU A 176 2.91 2.46 28.55
CA GLU A 176 2.42 3.83 28.74
C GLU A 176 2.86 4.38 30.11
N LEU A 177 2.69 3.62 31.19
CA LEU A 177 2.95 4.06 32.57
C LEU A 177 4.42 4.45 32.82
N PHE A 178 5.37 3.81 32.15
CA PHE A 178 6.80 4.06 32.34
C PHE A 178 7.43 4.98 31.29
N TYR A 179 6.97 4.95 30.03
CA TYR A 179 7.57 5.74 28.94
C TYR A 179 6.75 6.94 28.48
N ALA A 180 5.43 6.92 28.61
CA ALA A 180 4.57 8.00 28.11
C ALA A 180 3.99 8.88 29.23
N ASP A 181 3.46 8.30 30.32
CA ASP A 181 2.76 9.08 31.36
C ASP A 181 3.71 9.77 32.36
N LYS A 182 4.26 10.90 31.91
CA LYS A 182 5.05 11.83 32.73
C LYS A 182 4.31 12.33 33.98
N THR A 183 2.98 12.30 34.01
CA THR A 183 2.17 12.73 35.16
C THR A 183 2.13 11.69 36.28
N CYS A 184 2.26 10.40 35.92
CA CYS A 184 2.28 9.29 36.86
C CYS A 184 3.64 9.07 37.55
N LEU A 185 4.75 9.61 37.02
CA LEU A 185 6.09 9.44 37.59
C LEU A 185 6.21 9.82 39.07
N SER A 186 5.43 10.81 39.54
CA SER A 186 5.45 11.23 40.95
C SER A 186 4.69 10.27 41.89
N TRP A 187 3.77 9.45 41.37
CA TRP A 187 2.90 8.54 42.11
C TRP A 187 2.89 7.09 41.58
N LEU A 188 3.92 6.71 40.81
CA LEU A 188 4.07 5.43 40.11
C LEU A 188 3.73 4.16 40.93
N PRO A 189 4.09 4.04 42.23
CA PRO A 189 3.67 2.89 43.05
C PRO A 189 2.15 2.68 43.14
N GLU A 190 1.38 3.76 43.17
CA GLU A 190 -0.09 3.71 43.27
C GLU A 190 -0.71 3.17 41.97
N ARG A 191 -0.14 3.55 40.81
CA ARG A 191 -0.56 3.01 39.51
C ARG A 191 -0.19 1.54 39.35
N LEU A 192 0.91 1.09 39.96
CA LEU A 192 1.24 -0.34 40.01
C LEU A 192 0.29 -1.14 40.91
N VAL A 193 -0.34 -0.52 41.93
CA VAL A 193 -1.44 -1.14 42.69
C VAL A 193 -2.71 -1.25 41.84
N ASP A 194 -3.11 -0.16 41.18
CA ASP A 194 -4.27 -0.16 40.26
C ASP A 194 -4.08 -1.25 39.19
N TRP A 195 -2.95 -1.25 38.47
CA TRP A 195 -2.59 -2.24 37.44
C TRP A 195 -2.59 -3.68 37.99
N LEU A 196 -1.99 -3.92 39.17
CA LEU A 196 -1.99 -5.26 39.75
C LEU A 196 -3.41 -5.73 40.11
N SER A 197 -4.29 -4.82 40.56
CA SER A 197 -5.69 -5.16 40.87
C SER A 197 -6.51 -5.61 39.66
N GLU A 198 -6.16 -5.12 38.46
CA GLU A 198 -6.83 -5.48 37.20
C GLU A 198 -6.21 -6.73 36.54
N TYR A 199 -4.89 -6.94 36.65
CA TYR A 199 -4.16 -7.94 35.85
C TYR A 199 -3.59 -9.15 36.63
N ASP A 200 -3.70 -9.21 37.96
CA ASP A 200 -3.21 -10.35 38.74
C ASP A 200 -3.86 -11.70 38.34
N ILE A 201 -5.11 -11.67 37.86
CA ILE A 201 -5.79 -12.83 37.26
C ILE A 201 -4.97 -13.48 36.13
N LEU A 202 -4.27 -12.69 35.30
CA LEU A 202 -3.45 -13.23 34.20
C LEU A 202 -2.23 -14.00 34.72
N LEU A 203 -1.66 -13.54 35.84
CA LEU A 203 -0.49 -14.17 36.47
C LEU A 203 -0.83 -15.55 37.06
N SER A 204 -2.09 -15.74 37.48
CA SER A 204 -2.61 -16.99 38.06
C SER A 204 -2.49 -18.22 37.15
N SER A 205 -2.41 -18.01 35.83
CA SER A 205 -2.13 -19.05 34.83
C SER A 205 -0.78 -19.75 35.03
N SER A 206 0.15 -19.11 35.74
CA SER A 206 1.54 -19.53 35.86
C SER A 206 1.96 -19.87 37.31
N HIS A 207 1.47 -19.10 38.30
CA HIS A 207 1.90 -19.15 39.70
C HIS A 207 0.71 -18.81 40.62
N PRO A 208 0.71 -19.22 41.90
CA PRO A 208 -0.31 -18.78 42.84
C PRO A 208 -0.28 -17.25 43.02
N THR A 209 -1.45 -16.64 43.11
CA THR A 209 -1.60 -15.18 43.29
C THR A 209 -2.65 -14.82 44.33
N ILE A 210 -2.75 -13.53 44.67
CA ILE A 210 -3.77 -13.02 45.59
C ILE A 210 -5.17 -13.14 44.96
N TYR A 211 -5.31 -12.88 43.66
CA TYR A 211 -6.57 -13.08 42.94
C TYR A 211 -7.03 -14.54 42.98
N SER A 212 -6.13 -15.51 42.74
CA SER A 212 -6.53 -16.93 42.79
C SER A 212 -6.99 -17.35 44.19
N LYS A 213 -6.28 -16.93 45.25
CA LYS A 213 -6.70 -17.13 46.64
C LYS A 213 -8.08 -16.53 46.94
N LEU A 214 -8.32 -15.29 46.51
CA LEU A 214 -9.62 -14.63 46.67
C LEU A 214 -10.74 -15.38 45.93
N GLN A 215 -10.47 -15.83 44.71
CA GLN A 215 -11.47 -16.52 43.89
C GLN A 215 -11.84 -17.89 44.48
N ASP A 216 -10.86 -18.63 44.99
CA ASP A 216 -11.11 -19.91 45.65
C ASP A 216 -11.84 -19.73 46.99
N PHE A 217 -11.44 -18.75 47.81
CA PHE A 217 -12.15 -18.43 49.05
C PHE A 217 -13.59 -17.96 48.80
N GLN A 218 -13.85 -17.16 47.76
CA GLN A 218 -15.20 -16.71 47.40
C GLN A 218 -16.13 -17.87 47.01
N LYS A 219 -15.62 -18.96 46.43
CA LYS A 219 -16.42 -20.16 46.12
C LYS A 219 -16.94 -20.84 47.40
N GLU A 220 -16.16 -20.80 48.48
CA GLU A 220 -16.49 -21.44 49.76
C GLU A 220 -17.22 -20.53 50.75
N LEU A 221 -17.07 -19.20 50.61
CA LEU A 221 -17.70 -18.15 51.44
C LEU A 221 -19.24 -18.26 51.56
N VAL A 222 -19.90 -18.93 50.61
CA VAL A 222 -21.35 -19.21 50.66
C VAL A 222 -21.71 -20.22 51.76
N GLY A 223 -20.82 -21.17 52.07
CA GLY A 223 -21.06 -22.24 53.04
C GLY A 223 -20.69 -21.94 54.49
N LEU A 224 -19.93 -20.85 54.74
CA LEU A 224 -19.45 -20.50 56.09
C LEU A 224 -20.53 -19.78 56.92
N GLN A 225 -20.60 -20.14 58.22
CA GLN A 225 -21.49 -19.51 59.22
C GLN A 225 -20.77 -18.46 60.07
N ALA A 226 -19.63 -18.84 60.66
CA ALA A 226 -18.61 -17.92 61.16
C ALA A 226 -17.48 -17.88 60.12
N ILE A 227 -17.12 -16.68 59.67
CA ILE A 227 -16.11 -16.50 58.61
C ILE A 227 -14.73 -16.27 59.25
N GLU A 228 -14.73 -15.67 60.45
CA GLU A 228 -13.56 -15.44 61.30
C GLU A 228 -12.85 -16.70 61.80
N ASP A 229 -13.50 -17.87 61.72
CA ASP A 229 -12.99 -19.16 62.19
C ASP A 229 -12.15 -19.89 61.11
N ASP A 230 -12.28 -19.51 59.83
CA ASP A 230 -11.47 -20.09 58.75
C ASP A 230 -10.11 -19.38 58.67
N PRO A 231 -8.96 -20.09 58.76
CA PRO A 231 -7.65 -19.44 58.65
C PRO A 231 -7.47 -18.73 57.29
N ARG A 232 -8.10 -19.21 56.22
CA ARG A 232 -7.99 -18.65 54.87
C ARG A 232 -8.61 -17.28 54.75
N TYR A 233 -9.63 -16.95 55.55
CA TYR A 233 -10.18 -15.59 55.64
C TYR A 233 -9.10 -14.57 56.05
N TRP A 234 -8.33 -14.90 57.10
CA TRP A 234 -7.25 -14.06 57.58
C TRP A 234 -6.04 -14.05 56.64
N GLU A 235 -5.71 -15.18 55.99
CA GLU A 235 -4.69 -15.21 54.94
C GLU A 235 -5.06 -14.35 53.73
N VAL A 236 -6.31 -14.41 53.27
CA VAL A 236 -6.82 -13.65 52.12
C VAL A 236 -6.86 -12.16 52.43
N MET A 237 -7.35 -11.75 53.60
CA MET A 237 -7.30 -10.35 54.02
C MET A 237 -5.87 -9.84 54.20
N ALA A 238 -4.96 -10.63 54.79
CA ALA A 238 -3.54 -10.28 54.89
C ALA A 238 -2.90 -10.14 53.50
N SER A 239 -3.23 -11.04 52.58
CA SER A 239 -2.76 -11.03 51.19
C SER A 239 -3.22 -9.74 50.48
N ALA A 240 -4.54 -9.49 50.40
CA ALA A 240 -5.11 -8.31 49.75
C ALA A 240 -4.65 -6.98 50.39
N LEU A 241 -4.51 -6.94 51.72
CA LEU A 241 -3.97 -5.77 52.43
C LEU A 241 -2.51 -5.53 52.04
N SER A 242 -1.69 -6.58 51.93
CA SER A 242 -0.26 -6.43 51.63
C SER A 242 0.04 -5.75 50.29
N VAL A 243 -0.88 -5.80 49.32
CA VAL A 243 -0.80 -5.09 48.03
C VAL A 243 -1.68 -3.84 47.94
N GLY A 244 -2.38 -3.46 49.02
CA GLY A 244 -3.16 -2.22 49.08
C GLY A 244 -4.53 -2.27 48.40
N TRP A 245 -5.17 -3.44 48.30
CA TRP A 245 -6.55 -3.63 47.83
C TRP A 245 -7.55 -3.40 48.97
N LEU A 246 -7.65 -2.14 49.41
CA LEU A 246 -8.28 -1.75 50.68
C LEU A 246 -9.79 -2.05 50.69
N GLU A 247 -10.45 -1.89 49.55
CA GLU A 247 -11.89 -2.05 49.36
C GLU A 247 -12.33 -3.50 49.59
N ILE A 248 -11.54 -4.45 49.10
CA ILE A 248 -11.71 -5.90 49.31
C ILE A 248 -11.55 -6.24 50.80
N VAL A 249 -10.50 -5.72 51.45
CA VAL A 249 -10.22 -5.99 52.86
C VAL A 249 -11.29 -5.40 53.77
N VAL A 250 -11.69 -4.15 53.52
CA VAL A 250 -12.75 -3.47 54.30
C VAL A 250 -14.10 -4.16 54.08
N LYS A 251 -14.44 -4.60 52.86
CA LYS A 251 -15.66 -5.40 52.62
C LYS A 251 -15.61 -6.73 53.37
N LEU A 252 -14.47 -7.44 53.37
CA LEU A 252 -14.28 -8.68 54.11
C LEU A 252 -14.36 -8.50 55.64
N LEU A 253 -13.84 -7.40 56.19
CA LEU A 253 -13.96 -7.09 57.63
C LEU A 253 -15.42 -6.83 58.03
N HIS A 254 -16.22 -6.14 57.21
CA HIS A 254 -17.65 -5.93 57.46
C HIS A 254 -18.51 -7.22 57.36
N LEU A 255 -17.97 -8.32 56.85
CA LEU A 255 -18.61 -9.65 56.89
C LEU A 255 -18.29 -10.45 58.17
N HIS A 256 -17.41 -9.95 59.05
CA HIS A 256 -17.04 -10.60 60.31
C HIS A 256 -18.27 -10.78 61.24
N GLY A 257 -18.39 -11.92 61.92
CA GLY A 257 -19.57 -12.27 62.73
C GLY A 257 -19.95 -11.25 63.81
N SER A 258 -19.02 -10.42 64.27
CA SER A 258 -19.26 -9.32 65.21
C SER A 258 -20.15 -8.18 64.67
N TYR A 259 -20.46 -8.12 63.37
CA TYR A 259 -21.44 -7.17 62.81
C TYR A 259 -22.88 -7.73 62.78
N GLN A 260 -23.09 -9.00 63.16
CA GLN A 260 -24.44 -9.56 63.25
C GLN A 260 -25.21 -8.91 64.40
N LEU A 261 -26.38 -8.33 64.10
CA LEU A 261 -27.20 -7.57 65.05
C LEU A 261 -27.51 -8.36 66.33
N ASP A 262 -27.76 -9.67 66.20
CA ASP A 262 -28.09 -10.57 67.31
C ASP A 262 -26.91 -10.86 68.26
N GLN A 263 -25.66 -10.55 67.86
CA GLN A 263 -24.44 -10.84 68.63
C GLN A 263 -23.78 -9.61 69.27
N LEU A 264 -24.17 -8.39 68.87
CA LEU A 264 -23.46 -7.14 69.21
C LEU A 264 -23.13 -7.03 70.70
N GLY A 265 -24.15 -7.16 71.58
CA GLY A 265 -23.99 -7.00 73.04
C GLY A 265 -23.11 -8.04 73.75
N HIS A 266 -22.68 -9.11 73.06
CA HIS A 266 -21.72 -10.08 73.59
C HIS A 266 -20.33 -9.98 72.95
N ARG A 267 -20.20 -9.26 71.83
CA ARG A 267 -18.95 -9.10 71.07
C ARG A 267 -18.56 -7.62 70.86
N GLU A 268 -19.05 -6.69 71.70
CA GLU A 268 -18.81 -5.25 71.57
C GLU A 268 -17.33 -4.86 71.47
N THR A 269 -16.46 -5.48 72.29
CA THR A 269 -15.00 -5.23 72.26
C THR A 269 -14.35 -5.77 70.99
N GLU A 270 -14.91 -6.81 70.39
CA GLU A 270 -14.41 -7.45 69.17
C GLU A 270 -14.86 -6.65 67.95
N ASN A 271 -16.14 -6.24 67.91
CA ASN A 271 -16.68 -5.30 66.93
C ASN A 271 -15.87 -4.00 66.93
N GLY A 272 -15.64 -3.38 68.09
CA GLY A 272 -14.87 -2.14 68.21
C GLY A 272 -13.40 -2.26 67.78
N LEU A 273 -12.79 -3.45 67.91
CA LEU A 273 -11.44 -3.71 67.38
C LEU A 273 -11.44 -3.93 65.86
N VAL A 274 -12.41 -4.66 65.31
CA VAL A 274 -12.57 -4.84 63.86
C VAL A 274 -12.84 -3.50 63.18
N GLU A 275 -13.76 -2.70 63.71
CA GLU A 275 -14.10 -1.36 63.22
C GLU A 275 -12.90 -0.40 63.32
N ALA A 276 -12.16 -0.40 64.44
CA ALA A 276 -10.95 0.41 64.56
C ALA A 276 -9.88 0.06 63.52
N VAL A 277 -9.72 -1.23 63.18
CA VAL A 277 -8.82 -1.68 62.12
C VAL A 277 -9.37 -1.33 60.73
N ALA A 278 -10.67 -1.49 60.48
CA ALA A 278 -11.31 -1.08 59.23
C ALA A 278 -11.15 0.43 58.98
N VAL A 279 -11.39 1.28 59.98
CA VAL A 279 -11.20 2.73 59.90
C VAL A 279 -9.74 3.14 59.66
N LEU A 280 -8.76 2.40 60.21
CA LEU A 280 -7.34 2.62 59.91
C LEU A 280 -7.01 2.25 58.46
N ILE A 281 -7.52 1.12 57.96
CA ILE A 281 -7.31 0.67 56.57
C ILE A 281 -7.97 1.66 55.59
N SER A 282 -9.22 2.08 55.84
CA SER A 282 -9.94 3.07 55.05
C SER A 282 -9.29 4.47 55.03
N LYS A 283 -8.36 4.73 55.97
CA LYS A 283 -7.57 5.98 56.08
C LYS A 283 -6.08 5.75 55.80
N MET A 284 -5.72 4.65 55.14
CA MET A 284 -4.34 4.45 54.70
C MET A 284 -3.89 5.63 53.81
N PRO A 285 -2.74 6.28 54.08
CA PRO A 285 -2.23 7.36 53.25
C PRO A 285 -1.94 6.85 51.84
N ARG A 286 -2.45 7.53 50.81
CA ARG A 286 -2.19 7.21 49.39
C ARG A 286 -1.49 8.39 48.72
N MET A 287 -0.36 8.15 48.06
CA MET A 287 0.50 9.21 47.52
C MET A 287 0.11 9.54 46.08
N ARG A 288 -1.14 9.98 45.87
CA ARG A 288 -1.74 10.27 44.56
C ARG A 288 -2.54 11.58 44.56
N PRO A 289 -2.76 12.23 43.39
CA PRO A 289 -3.43 13.53 43.33
C PRO A 289 -4.91 13.46 43.75
N GLN A 290 -5.62 12.43 43.30
CA GLN A 290 -7.05 12.23 43.54
C GLN A 290 -7.38 10.73 43.57
N LEU A 291 -8.50 10.40 44.22
CA LEU A 291 -9.09 9.06 44.29
C LEU A 291 -10.34 8.97 43.41
N GLU A 292 -10.70 7.77 43.00
CA GLU A 292 -11.96 7.49 42.30
C GLU A 292 -13.09 7.26 43.31
N ASP A 293 -14.33 7.58 42.93
CA ASP A 293 -15.49 7.44 43.82
C ASP A 293 -15.66 5.98 44.28
N GLY A 294 -15.64 5.76 45.60
CA GLY A 294 -15.79 4.45 46.22
C GLY A 294 -14.49 3.68 46.50
N LYS A 295 -13.31 4.19 46.12
CA LYS A 295 -12.02 3.72 46.65
C LYS A 295 -11.73 4.31 48.05
N PHE A 296 -10.79 3.74 48.78
CA PHE A 296 -10.40 4.17 50.14
C PHE A 296 -8.97 4.77 50.23
N GLY A 297 -8.74 5.56 51.28
CA GLY A 297 -7.44 6.12 51.64
C GLY A 297 -7.39 7.66 51.70
N GLU A 298 -6.43 8.20 52.45
CA GLU A 298 -6.20 9.65 52.58
C GLU A 298 -5.18 10.11 51.52
N CYS A 299 -5.66 10.76 50.45
CA CYS A 299 -4.81 11.22 49.35
C CYS A 299 -3.85 12.34 49.77
N SER A 300 -2.66 12.38 49.17
CA SER A 300 -1.68 13.45 49.35
C SER A 300 -0.83 13.63 48.08
N ALA A 301 -1.04 14.74 47.38
CA ALA A 301 -0.34 15.05 46.13
C ALA A 301 1.13 15.48 46.32
N ALA A 302 1.51 15.92 47.52
CA ALA A 302 2.85 16.38 47.84
C ALA A 302 3.55 15.44 48.83
N LYS A 303 4.83 15.14 48.57
CA LYS A 303 5.65 14.22 49.38
C LYS A 303 5.75 14.60 50.87
N PRO A 304 5.87 15.88 51.27
CA PRO A 304 5.90 16.27 52.69
C PRO A 304 4.57 16.01 53.41
N ASP A 305 3.44 16.31 52.77
CA ASP A 305 2.11 16.12 53.35
C ASP A 305 1.78 14.62 53.48
N PHE A 306 2.12 13.83 52.45
CA PHE A 306 2.02 12.37 52.52
C PHE A 306 2.80 11.79 53.70
N MET A 307 4.05 12.22 53.93
CA MET A 307 4.85 11.76 55.06
C MET A 307 4.22 12.14 56.41
N LYS A 308 3.76 13.39 56.54
CA LYS A 308 3.09 13.88 57.76
C LYS A 308 1.79 13.12 58.07
N THR A 309 1.00 12.79 57.05
CA THR A 309 -0.21 11.95 57.18
C THR A 309 0.16 10.50 57.52
N ARG A 310 1.24 9.97 56.93
CA ARG A 310 1.74 8.61 57.19
C ARG A 310 2.30 8.43 58.59
N GLU A 311 3.07 9.38 59.10
CA GLU A 311 3.58 9.40 60.48
C GLU A 311 2.43 9.48 61.50
N ARG A 312 1.41 10.31 61.22
CA ARG A 312 0.17 10.38 62.02
C ARG A 312 -0.57 9.03 62.03
N TRP A 313 -0.75 8.42 60.87
CA TRP A 313 -1.45 7.15 60.70
C TRP A 313 -0.71 5.98 61.39
N GLN A 314 0.61 5.88 61.21
CA GLN A 314 1.46 4.93 61.94
C GLN A 314 1.38 5.15 63.45
N SER A 315 1.35 6.40 63.92
CA SER A 315 1.16 6.72 65.35
C SER A 315 -0.20 6.24 65.90
N GLN A 316 -1.26 6.27 65.09
CA GLN A 316 -2.58 5.72 65.46
C GLN A 316 -2.56 4.19 65.52
N ILE A 317 -1.88 3.52 64.58
CA ILE A 317 -1.67 2.08 64.58
C ILE A 317 -0.92 1.63 65.85
N THR A 318 0.22 2.25 66.16
CA THR A 318 0.99 1.92 67.38
C THR A 318 0.18 2.17 68.66
N LYS A 319 -0.65 3.22 68.68
CA LYS A 319 -1.56 3.48 69.82
C LYS A 319 -2.63 2.37 69.96
N LEU A 320 -3.14 1.82 68.86
CA LEU A 320 -4.08 0.70 68.88
C LEU A 320 -3.40 -0.60 69.31
N GLU A 321 -2.21 -0.90 68.79
CA GLU A 321 -1.40 -2.08 69.14
C GLU A 321 -1.12 -2.13 70.66
N CYS A 322 -0.77 -1.00 71.26
CA CYS A 322 -0.53 -0.85 72.71
C CYS A 322 -1.80 -0.80 73.58
N SER A 323 -3.01 -0.97 73.02
CA SER A 323 -4.26 -0.81 73.78
C SER A 323 -4.62 -2.04 74.64
N ALA A 324 -5.29 -1.80 75.77
CA ALA A 324 -5.74 -2.86 76.68
C ALA A 324 -6.86 -3.75 76.08
N PHE A 325 -7.57 -3.27 75.06
CA PHE A 325 -8.70 -3.97 74.43
C PHE A 325 -8.31 -5.33 73.85
N TRP A 326 -7.05 -5.54 73.43
CA TRP A 326 -6.58 -6.86 72.98
C TRP A 326 -6.69 -7.96 74.04
N VAL A 327 -6.63 -7.62 75.32
CA VAL A 327 -6.80 -8.60 76.43
C VAL A 327 -8.29 -8.89 76.66
N GLN A 328 -9.17 -7.98 76.25
CA GLN A 328 -10.63 -8.05 76.39
C GLN A 328 -11.32 -8.66 75.15
N CYS A 329 -10.58 -8.90 74.06
CA CYS A 329 -11.02 -9.71 72.94
C CYS A 329 -10.84 -11.20 73.30
N ALA A 330 -11.96 -11.92 73.37
CA ALA A 330 -11.99 -13.34 73.72
C ALA A 330 -11.65 -14.21 72.52
N HIS A 331 -12.08 -13.81 71.31
CA HIS A 331 -11.92 -14.58 70.09
C HIS A 331 -10.47 -14.59 69.60
N HIS A 332 -9.83 -15.74 69.73
CA HIS A 332 -8.38 -15.89 69.52
C HIS A 332 -7.96 -15.57 68.09
N GLN A 333 -8.73 -16.05 67.09
CA GLN A 333 -8.42 -15.89 65.67
C GLN A 333 -8.59 -14.43 65.23
N THR A 334 -9.67 -13.77 65.66
CA THR A 334 -9.87 -12.32 65.44
C THR A 334 -8.74 -11.50 66.06
N ARG A 335 -8.34 -11.80 67.30
CA ARG A 335 -7.24 -11.11 67.98
C ARG A 335 -5.90 -11.26 67.25
N GLU A 336 -5.58 -12.44 66.73
CA GLU A 336 -4.31 -12.67 66.01
C GLU A 336 -4.34 -12.16 64.57
N GLY A 337 -5.45 -12.34 63.87
CA GLY A 337 -5.65 -11.87 62.51
C GLY A 337 -5.56 -10.35 62.41
N LEU A 338 -6.30 -9.61 63.25
CA LEU A 338 -6.23 -8.15 63.32
C LEU A 338 -4.81 -7.67 63.70
N ARG A 339 -4.12 -8.36 64.61
CA ARG A 339 -2.72 -8.06 64.95
C ARG A 339 -1.75 -8.32 63.79
N ASN A 340 -1.98 -9.34 62.96
CA ASN A 340 -1.20 -9.57 61.74
C ASN A 340 -1.43 -8.45 60.72
N MET A 341 -2.68 -8.00 60.56
CA MET A 341 -3.02 -6.86 59.69
C MET A 341 -2.36 -5.55 60.14
N LEU A 342 -2.24 -5.31 61.46
CA LEU A 342 -1.49 -4.18 62.00
C LEU A 342 0.02 -4.28 61.73
N LYS A 343 0.62 -5.48 61.86
CA LYS A 343 2.04 -5.70 61.47
C LYS A 343 2.27 -5.46 59.98
N ILE A 344 1.32 -5.80 59.12
CA ILE A 344 1.35 -5.50 57.68
C ILE A 344 1.30 -3.98 57.45
N MET A 345 0.36 -3.27 58.10
CA MET A 345 0.26 -1.81 57.99
C MET A 345 1.50 -1.05 58.52
N ILE A 346 2.18 -1.57 59.55
CA ILE A 346 3.46 -1.04 60.04
C ILE A 346 4.59 -1.29 59.02
N GLY A 347 4.48 -2.32 58.20
CA GLY A 347 5.49 -2.74 57.22
C GLY A 347 6.47 -3.80 57.73
N ASN A 348 6.04 -4.71 58.59
CA ASN A 348 6.88 -5.83 59.02
C ASN A 348 7.22 -6.75 57.82
N ALA A 349 8.48 -6.74 57.39
CA ALA A 349 8.93 -7.41 56.17
C ALA A 349 8.67 -8.92 56.14
N ASP A 350 8.66 -9.60 57.29
CA ASP A 350 8.35 -11.04 57.35
C ASP A 350 6.85 -11.30 57.16
N CYS A 351 5.98 -10.47 57.76
CA CYS A 351 4.54 -10.50 57.49
C CYS A 351 4.23 -10.20 56.01
N LEU A 352 4.87 -9.19 55.39
CA LEU A 352 4.68 -8.89 53.97
C LEU A 352 5.13 -10.06 53.07
N ARG A 353 6.28 -10.67 53.38
CA ARG A 353 6.85 -11.82 52.67
C ARG A 353 6.02 -13.11 52.84
N ALA A 354 5.29 -13.26 53.94
CA ALA A 354 4.36 -14.36 54.17
C ALA A 354 2.99 -14.15 53.50
N ALA A 355 2.46 -12.92 53.52
CA ALA A 355 1.16 -12.59 52.93
C ALA A 355 1.17 -12.65 51.39
N THR A 356 2.25 -12.19 50.76
CA THR A 356 2.40 -12.18 49.30
C THR A 356 2.73 -13.57 48.75
N CYS A 357 2.25 -13.88 47.55
CA CYS A 357 2.45 -15.12 46.82
C CYS A 357 3.66 -15.04 45.88
N ASN A 358 3.73 -13.98 45.05
CA ASN A 358 4.76 -13.79 44.03
C ASN A 358 5.67 -12.56 44.28
N TRP A 359 6.72 -12.38 43.48
CA TRP A 359 7.69 -11.30 43.69
C TRP A 359 7.15 -9.90 43.37
N MET A 360 6.19 -9.78 42.44
CA MET A 360 5.60 -8.51 42.01
C MET A 360 4.67 -7.95 43.10
N GLU A 361 3.83 -8.81 43.67
CA GLU A 361 3.05 -8.50 44.87
C GLU A 361 3.95 -8.03 46.02
N LEU A 362 5.07 -8.75 46.28
CA LEU A 362 6.05 -8.37 47.31
C LEU A 362 6.77 -7.04 46.98
N PHE A 363 7.02 -6.75 45.70
CA PHE A 363 7.61 -5.50 45.24
C PHE A 363 6.65 -4.32 45.44
N VAL A 364 5.39 -4.44 45.04
CA VAL A 364 4.34 -3.45 45.32
C VAL A 364 4.15 -3.25 46.83
N SER A 365 4.11 -4.33 47.60
CA SER A 365 4.04 -4.30 49.06
C SER A 365 5.21 -3.53 49.70
N HIS A 366 6.43 -3.77 49.21
CA HIS A 366 7.62 -3.03 49.64
C HIS A 366 7.56 -1.54 49.28
N LEU A 367 6.97 -1.16 48.14
CA LEU A 367 6.78 0.26 47.81
C LEU A 367 5.76 0.93 48.75
N LEU A 368 4.60 0.31 48.99
CA LEU A 368 3.56 0.87 49.86
C LEU A 368 4.02 1.01 51.32
N TYR A 369 4.54 -0.06 51.92
CA TYR A 369 4.73 -0.15 53.37
C TYR A 369 6.17 0.17 53.81
N LEU A 370 7.19 -0.15 53.00
CA LEU A 370 8.60 0.05 53.38
C LEU A 370 9.27 1.25 52.71
N ARG A 371 9.05 1.49 51.41
CA ARG A 371 9.79 2.47 50.61
C ARG A 371 8.91 3.19 49.57
N PRO A 372 8.03 4.13 49.99
CA PRO A 372 7.20 4.91 49.06
C PRO A 372 7.98 5.80 48.09
N PHE A 373 9.26 6.05 48.38
CA PHE A 373 10.16 6.84 47.55
C PHE A 373 11.42 6.04 47.20
N THR A 374 11.66 5.85 45.91
CA THR A 374 12.85 5.22 45.34
C THR A 374 13.78 6.26 44.71
N LYS A 375 15.03 5.87 44.46
CA LYS A 375 16.00 6.66 43.68
C LYS A 375 15.83 6.37 42.19
N GLY A 376 14.73 6.84 41.59
CA GLY A 376 14.38 6.53 40.20
C GLY A 376 14.14 5.03 39.95
N LEU A 377 14.22 4.61 38.68
CA LEU A 377 14.00 3.22 38.26
C LEU A 377 15.13 2.31 38.74
N ASP A 378 16.38 2.76 38.73
CA ASP A 378 17.53 2.12 39.40
C ASP A 378 17.19 1.60 40.82
N GLY A 379 16.57 2.47 41.62
CA GLY A 379 16.14 2.15 42.99
C GLY A 379 14.98 1.15 43.04
N MET A 380 14.13 1.12 42.01
CA MET A 380 13.03 0.15 41.86
C MET A 380 13.55 -1.20 41.35
N HIS A 381 14.43 -1.23 40.35
CA HIS A 381 15.07 -2.43 39.83
C HIS A 381 15.88 -3.16 40.90
N SER A 382 16.69 -2.42 41.69
CA SER A 382 17.42 -2.99 42.82
C SER A 382 16.51 -3.52 43.93
N LEU A 383 15.25 -3.06 44.02
CA LEU A 383 14.24 -3.58 44.95
C LEU A 383 13.55 -4.81 44.36
N ALA A 384 13.12 -4.75 43.09
CA ALA A 384 12.53 -5.85 42.35
C ALA A 384 13.44 -7.08 42.30
N GLN A 385 14.74 -6.92 42.00
CA GLN A 385 15.72 -8.01 42.05
C GLN A 385 15.79 -8.69 43.42
N LYS A 386 15.68 -7.93 44.52
CA LYS A 386 15.66 -8.50 45.88
C LYS A 386 14.35 -9.21 46.19
N CYS A 387 13.23 -8.75 45.65
CA CYS A 387 11.94 -9.45 45.73
C CYS A 387 11.99 -10.77 44.91
N VAL A 388 12.58 -10.77 43.72
CA VAL A 388 12.82 -11.98 42.90
C VAL A 388 13.73 -12.98 43.63
N GLN A 389 14.80 -12.52 44.28
CA GLN A 389 15.66 -13.38 45.12
C GLN A 389 14.92 -13.94 46.34
N SER A 390 13.94 -13.20 46.88
CA SER A 390 13.14 -13.60 48.06
C SER A 390 11.97 -14.53 47.71
N LYS A 391 11.48 -14.47 46.47
CA LYS A 391 10.41 -15.31 45.90
C LYS A 391 10.80 -15.69 44.45
N PRO A 392 11.72 -16.64 44.26
CA PRO A 392 12.11 -17.09 42.93
C PRO A 392 10.93 -17.79 42.24
N VAL A 393 10.86 -17.62 40.91
CA VAL A 393 9.74 -18.06 40.06
C VAL A 393 10.29 -18.97 38.98
N ASN A 394 9.82 -20.22 38.91
CA ASN A 394 10.39 -21.25 38.03
C ASN A 394 10.21 -20.92 36.54
N THR A 395 9.08 -20.30 36.17
CA THR A 395 8.79 -19.84 34.81
C THR A 395 8.31 -18.40 34.89
N SER A 396 9.13 -17.41 34.54
CA SER A 396 8.67 -16.01 34.58
C SER A 396 7.46 -15.82 33.65
N HIS A 397 6.41 -15.14 34.13
CA HIS A 397 5.31 -14.72 33.25
C HIS A 397 5.80 -13.58 32.32
N LYS A 398 5.28 -13.50 31.09
CA LYS A 398 5.74 -12.52 30.09
C LYS A 398 5.64 -11.06 30.55
N LEU A 399 4.55 -10.69 31.23
CA LEU A 399 4.39 -9.36 31.85
C LEU A 399 5.47 -9.07 32.91
N LEU A 400 5.92 -10.09 33.63
CA LEU A 400 6.95 -9.96 34.67
C LEU A 400 8.37 -9.87 34.07
N ARG A 401 8.63 -10.50 32.91
CA ARG A 401 9.86 -10.25 32.13
C ARG A 401 9.90 -8.84 31.58
N LEU A 402 8.80 -8.40 30.95
CA LEU A 402 8.65 -7.04 30.43
C LEU A 402 8.91 -6.00 31.52
N LEU A 403 8.25 -6.10 32.68
CA LEU A 403 8.45 -5.17 33.80
C LEU A 403 9.90 -5.15 34.31
N ILE A 404 10.60 -6.29 34.37
CA ILE A 404 12.02 -6.32 34.75
C ILE A 404 12.89 -5.58 33.71
N GLY A 405 12.62 -5.74 32.41
CA GLY A 405 13.30 -5.01 31.34
C GLY A 405 13.08 -3.50 31.42
N ILE A 406 11.84 -3.07 31.67
CA ILE A 406 11.46 -1.66 31.84
C ILE A 406 12.17 -1.06 33.07
N LEU A 407 12.11 -1.73 34.22
CA LEU A 407 12.76 -1.26 35.46
C LEU A 407 14.29 -1.19 35.30
N GLY A 408 14.88 -2.09 34.52
CA GLY A 408 16.31 -2.08 34.20
C GLY A 408 16.74 -1.10 33.12
N GLU A 409 15.85 -0.19 32.68
CA GLU A 409 16.07 0.83 31.64
C GLU A 409 16.63 0.28 30.31
N ASN A 410 16.40 -1.02 30.01
CA ASN A 410 16.95 -1.68 28.84
C ASN A 410 15.92 -1.81 27.71
N THR A 411 15.85 -0.77 26.88
CA THR A 411 14.92 -0.69 25.74
C THR A 411 15.10 -1.82 24.72
N GLU A 412 16.31 -2.33 24.50
CA GLU A 412 16.53 -3.47 23.59
C GLU A 412 15.86 -4.75 24.13
N VAL A 413 16.00 -5.04 25.42
CA VAL A 413 15.35 -6.19 26.08
C VAL A 413 13.83 -6.02 26.12
N VAL A 414 13.34 -4.80 26.35
CA VAL A 414 11.91 -4.47 26.28
C VAL A 414 11.35 -4.72 24.88
N LEU A 415 12.00 -4.22 23.83
CA LEU A 415 11.58 -4.46 22.44
C LEU A 415 11.66 -5.95 22.06
N ALA A 416 12.69 -6.67 22.53
CA ALA A 416 12.84 -8.10 22.28
C ALA A 416 11.72 -8.95 22.92
N GLU A 417 11.39 -8.71 24.19
CA GLU A 417 10.28 -9.40 24.86
C GLU A 417 8.91 -8.97 24.29
N CYS A 418 8.72 -7.69 23.94
CA CYS A 418 7.54 -7.23 23.20
C CYS A 418 7.37 -7.99 21.87
N SER A 419 8.44 -8.16 21.10
CA SER A 419 8.43 -8.88 19.81
C SER A 419 8.10 -10.37 19.97
N LYS A 420 8.69 -10.99 21.00
CA LYS A 420 8.64 -12.44 21.27
C LYS A 420 7.34 -12.90 21.92
N GLU A 421 6.77 -12.11 22.83
CA GLU A 421 5.65 -12.52 23.70
C GLU A 421 4.32 -11.83 23.36
N PHE A 422 4.36 -10.71 22.62
CA PHE A 422 3.19 -9.89 22.26
C PHE A 422 3.10 -9.59 20.75
N GLY A 423 4.10 -10.05 19.98
CA GLY A 423 4.11 -10.05 18.52
C GLY A 423 4.39 -8.68 17.86
N SER A 424 4.58 -8.73 16.54
CA SER A 424 4.98 -7.54 15.74
C SER A 424 4.04 -6.33 15.83
N TRP A 425 2.74 -6.54 16.09
CA TRP A 425 1.78 -5.45 16.33
C TRP A 425 2.19 -4.62 17.54
N MET A 426 2.55 -5.27 18.66
CA MET A 426 2.92 -4.59 19.89
C MET A 426 4.12 -3.68 19.66
N VAL A 427 5.18 -4.22 19.04
CA VAL A 427 6.44 -3.49 18.87
C VAL A 427 6.29 -2.29 17.93
N ALA A 428 5.61 -2.48 16.79
CA ALA A 428 5.41 -1.43 15.79
C ALA A 428 4.54 -0.26 16.28
N HIS A 429 3.85 -0.42 17.41
CA HIS A 429 3.01 0.61 18.04
C HIS A 429 3.57 1.12 19.38
N ALA A 430 4.26 0.28 20.17
CA ALA A 430 4.89 0.67 21.43
C ALA A 430 6.09 1.62 21.24
N MET A 431 6.66 1.69 20.03
CA MET A 431 7.70 2.65 19.68
C MET A 431 7.24 4.10 19.76
N GLU A 432 5.97 4.37 19.45
CA GLU A 432 5.39 5.71 19.63
C GLU A 432 5.47 6.12 21.12
N LEU A 433 5.17 5.19 22.04
CA LEU A 433 5.25 5.40 23.50
C LEU A 433 6.69 5.69 23.96
N LEU A 434 7.68 4.98 23.40
CA LEU A 434 9.11 5.21 23.71
C LEU A 434 9.57 6.63 23.35
N THR A 435 9.08 7.19 22.23
CA THR A 435 9.46 8.54 21.78
C THR A 435 8.77 9.68 22.56
N ALA A 436 7.69 9.40 23.29
CA ALA A 436 6.98 10.44 24.05
C ALA A 436 7.73 10.85 25.33
N GLY A 437 8.54 9.95 25.90
CA GLY A 437 9.16 10.10 27.21
C GLY A 437 10.39 11.01 27.26
N SER A 438 11.36 10.75 26.38
CA SER A 438 12.75 11.17 26.53
C SER A 438 13.41 11.53 25.20
N GLU A 439 14.37 12.46 25.20
CA GLU A 439 15.18 12.75 24.00
C GLU A 439 16.07 11.54 23.67
N GLU A 440 16.54 10.82 24.69
CA GLU A 440 17.32 9.60 24.58
C GLU A 440 16.55 8.46 23.89
N GLY A 441 15.24 8.32 24.20
CA GLY A 441 14.36 7.34 23.57
C GLY A 441 14.08 7.67 22.12
N GLU A 442 13.89 8.96 21.78
CA GLU A 442 13.75 9.39 20.40
C GLU A 442 15.02 9.14 19.59
N VAL A 443 16.20 9.50 20.13
CA VAL A 443 17.50 9.23 19.48
C VAL A 443 17.71 7.72 19.24
N LEU A 444 17.48 6.87 20.25
CA LEU A 444 17.69 5.43 20.15
C LEU A 444 16.78 4.77 19.10
N VAL A 445 15.51 5.18 19.02
CA VAL A 445 14.53 4.64 18.07
C VAL A 445 14.87 5.06 16.62
N HIS A 446 15.50 6.22 16.44
CA HIS A 446 15.82 6.81 15.13
C HIS A 446 17.26 6.59 14.66
N GLU A 447 18.15 6.02 15.48
CA GLU A 447 19.54 5.78 15.10
C GLU A 447 19.66 4.84 13.88
N GLU A 448 20.39 5.30 12.85
CA GLU A 448 20.56 4.55 11.60
C GLU A 448 21.51 3.37 11.75
N GLN A 449 20.97 2.16 11.80
CA GLN A 449 21.78 0.96 11.92
C GLN A 449 22.42 0.60 10.58
N ARG A 450 23.69 1.00 10.39
CA ARG A 450 24.50 0.65 9.21
C ARG A 450 24.49 -0.85 8.87
N LYS A 451 24.40 -1.72 9.89
CA LYS A 451 24.30 -3.19 9.74
C LYS A 451 23.00 -3.65 9.05
N LEU A 452 21.94 -2.84 9.10
CA LEU A 452 20.62 -3.10 8.51
C LEU A 452 20.40 -2.32 7.21
N GLY A 453 21.46 -1.74 6.61
CA GLY A 453 21.35 -0.91 5.42
C GLY A 453 20.96 0.54 5.71
N GLY A 454 21.10 1.02 6.96
CA GLY A 454 20.83 2.41 7.34
C GLY A 454 19.36 2.71 7.68
N ILE A 455 18.51 1.69 7.80
CA ILE A 455 17.20 1.83 8.43
C ILE A 455 17.37 1.99 9.95
N ASN A 456 16.41 2.64 10.61
CA ASN A 456 16.34 2.73 12.06
C ASN A 456 15.46 1.63 12.66
N MET A 457 15.33 1.60 13.98
CA MET A 457 14.59 0.55 14.69
C MET A 457 13.08 0.66 14.42
N GLU A 458 12.55 1.88 14.34
CA GLU A 458 11.15 2.19 14.00
C GLU A 458 10.76 1.61 12.64
N GLU A 459 11.53 1.92 11.59
CA GLU A 459 11.33 1.41 10.24
C GLU A 459 11.47 -0.12 10.20
N LEU A 460 12.49 -0.71 10.83
CA LEU A 460 12.66 -2.17 10.90
C LEU A 460 11.39 -2.87 11.40
N HIS A 461 10.79 -2.39 12.49
CA HIS A 461 9.64 -3.06 13.11
C HIS A 461 8.32 -2.76 12.40
N ARG A 462 8.13 -1.58 11.80
CA ARG A 462 7.02 -1.32 10.88
C ARG A 462 7.09 -2.16 9.60
N LEU A 463 8.29 -2.34 9.01
CA LEU A 463 8.50 -3.23 7.84
C LEU A 463 8.16 -4.68 8.18
N VAL A 464 8.59 -5.19 9.35
CA VAL A 464 8.25 -6.54 9.82
C VAL A 464 6.74 -6.70 10.02
N TYR A 465 6.09 -5.78 10.73
CA TYR A 465 4.64 -5.86 10.96
C TYR A 465 3.83 -5.75 9.65
N ALA A 466 4.27 -4.92 8.69
CA ALA A 466 3.68 -4.86 7.36
C ALA A 466 3.78 -6.20 6.60
N GLN A 467 4.89 -6.95 6.75
CA GLN A 467 5.01 -8.30 6.18
C GLN A 467 4.06 -9.30 6.84
N VAL A 468 3.84 -9.20 8.16
CA VAL A 468 2.85 -10.01 8.89
C VAL A 468 1.42 -9.69 8.40
N LEU A 469 1.07 -8.41 8.28
CA LEU A 469 -0.22 -7.97 7.72
C LEU A 469 -0.45 -8.49 6.31
N SER A 470 0.57 -8.43 5.45
CA SER A 470 0.56 -8.96 4.08
C SER A 470 0.58 -10.49 3.98
N SER A 471 0.73 -11.21 5.08
CA SER A 471 0.67 -12.68 5.11
C SER A 471 -0.77 -13.23 5.01
N HIS A 472 -1.79 -12.38 5.20
CA HIS A 472 -3.18 -12.79 5.37
C HIS A 472 -4.15 -11.98 4.48
N ALA A 473 -5.06 -12.69 3.81
CA ALA A 473 -5.83 -12.20 2.65
C ALA A 473 -6.82 -11.05 2.93
N LEU A 474 -7.16 -10.80 4.20
CA LEU A 474 -7.96 -9.63 4.59
C LEU A 474 -7.06 -8.42 4.91
N THR A 475 -6.07 -8.62 5.77
CA THR A 475 -5.28 -7.57 6.45
C THR A 475 -4.20 -6.92 5.59
N TRP A 476 -3.82 -7.50 4.46
CA TRP A 476 -2.80 -6.89 3.57
C TRP A 476 -3.16 -5.46 3.13
N GLN A 477 -4.46 -5.12 3.07
CA GLN A 477 -4.98 -3.82 2.65
C GLN A 477 -4.55 -2.66 3.56
N ILE A 478 -4.16 -2.94 4.82
CA ILE A 478 -3.70 -1.92 5.78
C ILE A 478 -2.17 -1.87 5.93
N ALA A 479 -1.44 -2.86 5.42
CA ALA A 479 0.03 -2.83 5.38
C ALA A 479 0.64 -1.58 4.68
N PRO A 480 0.07 -1.05 3.58
CA PRO A 480 0.59 0.16 2.92
C PRO A 480 0.65 1.39 3.82
N ILE A 481 -0.22 1.49 4.83
CA ILE A 481 -0.29 2.65 5.73
C ILE A 481 0.92 2.68 6.67
N TYR A 482 1.38 1.51 7.12
CA TYR A 482 2.63 1.37 7.86
C TYR A 482 3.85 1.58 6.95
N LEU A 483 3.82 1.03 5.73
CA LEU A 483 4.91 1.20 4.75
C LEU A 483 5.07 2.66 4.28
N ALA A 484 3.99 3.45 4.25
CA ALA A 484 4.04 4.88 3.94
C ALA A 484 4.65 5.74 5.08
N SER A 485 4.83 5.17 6.28
CA SER A 485 5.56 5.79 7.40
C SER A 485 6.97 5.18 7.60
N CYS A 486 7.55 4.65 6.52
CA CYS A 486 8.90 4.09 6.48
C CYS A 486 9.69 4.81 5.38
N GLU A 487 10.59 5.72 5.76
CA GLU A 487 11.20 6.70 4.83
C GLU A 487 12.08 6.08 3.73
N LYS A 488 12.74 4.94 3.98
CA LYS A 488 13.81 4.44 3.10
C LYS A 488 13.42 3.19 2.31
N GLN A 489 12.74 2.25 2.95
CA GLN A 489 12.46 0.91 2.38
C GLN A 489 10.95 0.63 2.24
N GLY A 490 10.09 1.49 2.79
CA GLY A 490 8.64 1.30 2.81
C GLY A 490 8.01 1.06 1.44
N LEU A 491 8.18 2.01 0.52
CA LEU A 491 7.62 1.92 -0.83
C LEU A 491 8.27 0.82 -1.69
N GLY A 492 9.56 0.54 -1.48
CA GLY A 492 10.26 -0.57 -2.16
C GLY A 492 9.75 -1.94 -1.73
N LEU A 493 9.46 -2.12 -0.44
CA LEU A 493 8.82 -3.32 0.08
C LEU A 493 7.35 -3.42 -0.40
N LEU A 494 6.63 -2.29 -0.51
CA LEU A 494 5.27 -2.26 -1.07
C LEU A 494 5.25 -2.72 -2.55
N GLU A 495 6.19 -2.24 -3.39
CA GLU A 495 6.37 -2.73 -4.76
C GLU A 495 6.63 -4.25 -4.80
N LEU A 496 7.55 -4.75 -3.97
CA LEU A 496 7.87 -6.19 -3.88
C LEU A 496 6.67 -7.04 -3.42
N LEU A 497 5.89 -6.55 -2.47
CA LEU A 497 4.70 -7.23 -1.96
C LEU A 497 3.61 -7.34 -3.03
N PHE A 498 3.39 -6.29 -3.84
CA PHE A 498 2.44 -6.34 -4.94
C PHE A 498 2.81 -7.38 -6.01
N TYR A 499 4.09 -7.52 -6.38
CA TYR A 499 4.51 -8.56 -7.33
C TYR A 499 4.39 -10.00 -6.81
N ARG A 500 4.16 -10.19 -5.50
CA ARG A 500 3.89 -11.50 -4.88
C ARG A 500 2.39 -11.79 -4.72
N GLN A 501 1.49 -10.87 -5.05
CA GLN A 501 0.04 -11.10 -4.93
C GLN A 501 -0.51 -12.04 -6.03
N PRO A 502 -1.54 -12.86 -5.72
CA PRO A 502 -2.15 -13.76 -6.68
C PRO A 502 -2.96 -13.02 -7.74
N VAL A 503 -2.45 -13.00 -8.98
CA VAL A 503 -3.03 -12.25 -10.12
C VAL A 503 -4.27 -12.94 -10.74
N GLN A 504 -4.99 -13.72 -9.93
CA GLN A 504 -6.14 -14.54 -10.32
C GLN A 504 -7.47 -13.82 -10.04
N GLU A 505 -7.49 -12.95 -9.04
CA GLU A 505 -8.66 -12.23 -8.53
C GLU A 505 -8.65 -10.76 -8.95
N ASN A 506 -9.56 -10.38 -9.85
CA ASN A 506 -9.66 -9.00 -10.35
C ASN A 506 -9.90 -7.97 -9.23
N GLN A 507 -10.64 -8.33 -8.18
CA GLN A 507 -10.93 -7.44 -7.05
C GLN A 507 -9.67 -7.05 -6.26
N MET A 508 -8.74 -8.00 -6.08
CA MET A 508 -7.46 -7.76 -5.40
C MET A 508 -6.60 -6.81 -6.25
N LEU A 509 -6.51 -7.06 -7.55
CA LEU A 509 -5.79 -6.18 -8.49
C LEU A 509 -6.33 -4.75 -8.47
N ILE A 510 -7.66 -4.56 -8.54
CA ILE A 510 -8.27 -3.22 -8.52
C ILE A 510 -7.92 -2.46 -7.23
N LYS A 511 -7.94 -3.14 -6.07
CA LYS A 511 -7.53 -2.55 -4.79
C LYS A 511 -6.04 -2.16 -4.79
N SER A 512 -5.17 -3.02 -5.29
CA SER A 512 -3.73 -2.75 -5.38
C SER A 512 -3.40 -1.61 -6.35
N LEU A 513 -4.17 -1.46 -7.43
CA LEU A 513 -4.08 -0.32 -8.36
C LEU A 513 -4.54 0.99 -7.70
N GLU A 514 -5.60 0.98 -6.90
CA GLU A 514 -6.07 2.15 -6.14
C GLU A 514 -5.06 2.54 -5.05
N ILE A 515 -4.42 1.57 -4.37
CA ILE A 515 -3.32 1.85 -3.43
C ILE A 515 -2.12 2.44 -4.19
N CYS A 516 -1.76 1.92 -5.36
CA CYS A 516 -0.72 2.54 -6.20
C CYS A 516 -1.09 3.95 -6.64
N ARG A 517 -2.39 4.28 -6.83
CA ARG A 517 -2.87 5.63 -7.14
C ARG A 517 -2.75 6.57 -5.93
N LEU A 518 -3.00 6.07 -4.71
CA LEU A 518 -2.90 6.86 -3.47
C LEU A 518 -1.45 7.19 -3.08
N TYR A 519 -0.48 6.36 -3.47
CA TYR A 519 0.95 6.58 -3.21
C TYR A 519 1.76 6.89 -4.50
N GLU A 520 1.07 7.35 -5.56
CA GLU A 520 1.65 7.81 -6.84
C GLU A 520 2.58 6.82 -7.57
N LEU A 521 2.49 5.52 -7.24
CA LEU A 521 3.29 4.41 -7.79
C LEU A 521 2.89 4.01 -9.22
N SER A 522 2.88 4.98 -10.14
CA SER A 522 2.48 4.86 -11.54
C SER A 522 3.27 3.79 -12.33
N ASN A 523 4.56 3.62 -12.04
CA ASN A 523 5.40 2.57 -12.61
C ASN A 523 4.95 1.16 -12.15
N VAL A 524 4.62 1.02 -10.85
CA VAL A 524 4.18 -0.24 -10.27
C VAL A 524 2.79 -0.63 -10.79
N SER A 525 1.85 0.32 -10.87
CA SER A 525 0.52 0.05 -11.41
C SER A 525 0.55 -0.41 -12.86
N ALA A 526 1.35 0.23 -13.73
CA ALA A 526 1.56 -0.21 -15.12
C ALA A 526 2.16 -1.63 -15.20
N LYS A 527 3.18 -1.94 -14.39
CA LYS A 527 3.76 -3.29 -14.30
C LYS A 527 2.73 -4.34 -13.81
N LEU A 528 1.89 -4.02 -12.82
CA LEU A 528 0.85 -4.93 -12.33
C LEU A 528 -0.23 -5.21 -13.39
N MET A 529 -0.70 -4.17 -14.09
CA MET A 529 -1.62 -4.32 -15.23
C MET A 529 -0.98 -5.21 -16.32
N LYS A 530 0.30 -5.01 -16.65
CA LYS A 530 1.04 -5.84 -17.61
C LYS A 530 1.12 -7.30 -17.18
N ILE A 531 1.50 -7.58 -15.93
CA ILE A 531 1.58 -8.95 -15.39
C ILE A 531 0.20 -9.62 -15.46
N SER A 532 -0.85 -8.91 -15.06
CA SER A 532 -2.24 -9.37 -15.17
C SER A 532 -2.64 -9.71 -16.61
N GLY A 533 -2.38 -8.79 -17.55
CA GLY A 533 -2.70 -9.00 -18.95
C GLY A 533 -2.04 -10.23 -19.56
N VAL A 534 -0.73 -10.41 -19.31
CA VAL A 534 0.03 -11.60 -19.75
C VAL A 534 -0.48 -12.89 -19.07
N HIS A 535 -0.85 -12.84 -17.78
CA HIS A 535 -1.42 -13.97 -17.05
C HIS A 535 -2.79 -14.38 -17.63
N HIS A 536 -3.74 -13.44 -17.77
CA HIS A 536 -5.05 -13.73 -18.36
C HIS A 536 -4.94 -14.24 -19.80
N TRP A 537 -4.03 -13.70 -20.61
CA TRP A 537 -3.77 -14.19 -21.98
C TRP A 537 -3.32 -15.66 -21.99
N LYS A 538 -2.32 -16.01 -21.16
CA LYS A 538 -1.81 -17.39 -21.04
C LYS A 538 -2.86 -18.38 -20.53
N HIS A 539 -3.73 -17.96 -19.62
CA HIS A 539 -4.83 -18.77 -19.09
C HIS A 539 -6.14 -18.63 -19.90
N GLY A 540 -6.06 -18.35 -21.20
CA GLY A 540 -7.18 -18.39 -22.14
C GLY A 540 -8.22 -17.27 -22.02
N ARG A 541 -8.15 -16.42 -20.98
CA ARG A 541 -9.02 -15.25 -20.75
C ARG A 541 -8.59 -14.07 -21.63
N LYS A 542 -8.59 -14.29 -22.95
CA LYS A 542 -8.04 -13.39 -23.98
C LYS A 542 -8.49 -11.94 -23.88
N GLY A 543 -9.80 -11.69 -23.73
CA GLY A 543 -10.37 -10.34 -23.62
C GLY A 543 -9.83 -9.57 -22.40
N SER A 544 -9.88 -10.18 -21.21
CA SER A 544 -9.28 -9.62 -19.99
C SER A 544 -7.76 -9.40 -20.12
N GLY A 545 -7.07 -10.30 -20.84
CA GLY A 545 -5.65 -10.19 -21.14
C GLY A 545 -5.31 -8.93 -21.94
N ILE A 546 -6.07 -8.67 -23.01
CA ILE A 546 -5.89 -7.47 -23.83
C ILE A 546 -6.30 -6.20 -23.08
N PHE A 547 -7.45 -6.21 -22.39
CA PHE A 547 -7.92 -5.07 -21.60
C PHE A 547 -6.84 -4.56 -20.63
N TRP A 548 -6.25 -5.45 -19.82
CA TRP A 548 -5.21 -5.02 -18.88
C TRP A 548 -3.91 -4.55 -19.58
N LEU A 549 -3.57 -5.09 -20.75
CA LEU A 549 -2.42 -4.60 -21.54
C LEU A 549 -2.67 -3.23 -22.18
N GLN A 550 -3.91 -2.92 -22.58
CA GLN A 550 -4.33 -1.59 -23.04
C GLN A 550 -4.23 -0.56 -21.92
N GLN A 551 -4.73 -0.88 -20.71
CA GLN A 551 -4.59 -0.01 -19.53
C GLN A 551 -3.11 0.17 -19.14
N ALA A 552 -2.28 -0.88 -19.25
CA ALA A 552 -0.83 -0.81 -19.07
C ALA A 552 -0.07 -0.03 -20.16
N ARG A 553 -0.74 0.30 -21.29
CA ARG A 553 -0.16 0.90 -22.49
C ARG A 553 1.01 0.11 -23.10
N ASP A 554 1.01 -1.22 -22.98
CA ASP A 554 2.09 -2.07 -23.49
C ASP A 554 1.90 -2.43 -24.97
N GLU A 555 2.28 -1.49 -25.85
CA GLU A 555 2.17 -1.66 -27.31
C GLU A 555 3.00 -2.84 -27.85
N ASN A 556 4.07 -3.23 -27.16
CA ASN A 556 4.92 -4.37 -27.56
C ASN A 556 4.20 -5.70 -27.32
N CYS A 557 3.59 -5.89 -26.14
CA CYS A 557 2.78 -7.09 -25.87
C CYS A 557 1.51 -7.10 -26.73
N LEU A 558 0.86 -5.94 -26.93
CA LEU A 558 -0.35 -5.83 -27.76
C LEU A 558 -0.06 -6.13 -29.24
N SER A 559 1.05 -5.66 -29.80
CA SER A 559 1.42 -5.94 -31.21
C SER A 559 1.83 -7.41 -31.44
N VAL A 560 2.49 -8.06 -30.47
CA VAL A 560 2.74 -9.51 -30.52
C VAL A 560 1.41 -10.29 -30.45
N ILE A 561 0.47 -9.89 -29.60
CA ILE A 561 -0.87 -10.48 -29.52
C ILE A 561 -1.66 -10.24 -30.81
N ALA A 562 -1.59 -9.04 -31.39
CA ALA A 562 -2.21 -8.71 -32.66
C ALA A 562 -1.66 -9.63 -33.76
N GLN A 563 -0.33 -9.78 -33.86
CA GLN A 563 0.30 -10.69 -34.82
C GLN A 563 -0.12 -12.16 -34.61
N GLN A 564 -0.26 -12.65 -33.38
CA GLN A 564 -0.78 -14.01 -33.10
C GLN A 564 -2.26 -14.17 -33.53
N LEU A 565 -3.09 -13.15 -33.31
CA LEU A 565 -4.48 -13.13 -33.79
C LEU A 565 -4.53 -13.10 -35.33
N PHE A 566 -3.71 -12.26 -35.96
CA PHE A 566 -3.55 -12.18 -37.41
C PHE A 566 -3.10 -13.52 -38.01
N ASP A 567 -2.19 -14.26 -37.34
CA ASP A 567 -1.75 -15.59 -37.76
C ASP A 567 -2.87 -16.63 -37.70
N SER A 568 -3.78 -16.55 -36.72
CA SER A 568 -4.93 -17.45 -36.62
C SER A 568 -6.01 -17.19 -37.68
N VAL A 569 -6.32 -15.91 -37.94
CA VAL A 569 -7.25 -15.49 -39.00
C VAL A 569 -6.70 -15.81 -40.39
N GLY A 570 -5.40 -15.57 -40.61
CA GLY A 570 -4.77 -15.79 -41.92
C GLY A 570 -4.73 -17.25 -42.40
N LYS A 571 -4.84 -18.22 -41.49
CA LYS A 571 -4.80 -19.68 -41.77
C LYS A 571 -6.18 -20.34 -41.81
N SER A 572 -7.25 -19.60 -41.55
CA SER A 572 -8.60 -20.18 -41.45
C SER A 572 -9.67 -19.24 -42.03
N LEU A 573 -9.83 -19.29 -43.35
CA LEU A 573 -10.83 -18.53 -44.11
C LEU A 573 -12.27 -19.09 -43.99
N SER A 574 -12.56 -19.95 -43.02
CA SER A 574 -13.91 -20.51 -42.80
C SER A 574 -14.80 -19.58 -41.95
N ASP A 575 -16.11 -19.71 -42.10
CA ASP A 575 -17.05 -18.88 -41.34
C ASP A 575 -17.08 -19.18 -39.83
N GLU A 576 -16.68 -20.37 -39.40
CA GLU A 576 -16.69 -20.75 -37.98
C GLU A 576 -15.51 -20.13 -37.19
N SER A 577 -14.31 -20.02 -37.77
CA SER A 577 -13.21 -19.27 -37.15
C SER A 577 -13.54 -17.78 -37.06
N LEU A 578 -14.30 -17.25 -38.02
CA LEU A 578 -14.77 -15.87 -38.01
C LEU A 578 -15.74 -15.59 -36.84
N LYS A 579 -16.71 -16.49 -36.56
CA LYS A 579 -17.62 -16.36 -35.40
C LYS A 579 -16.90 -16.39 -34.05
N GLN A 580 -15.97 -17.35 -33.86
CA GLN A 580 -15.17 -17.45 -32.63
C GLN A 580 -14.34 -16.18 -32.36
N TRP A 581 -14.04 -15.44 -33.43
CA TRP A 581 -13.23 -14.25 -33.40
C TRP A 581 -14.05 -12.96 -33.28
N GLU A 582 -15.26 -12.90 -33.86
CA GLU A 582 -16.23 -11.80 -33.63
C GLU A 582 -16.48 -11.59 -32.13
N GLY A 583 -16.74 -12.66 -31.38
CA GLY A 583 -16.94 -12.59 -29.93
C GLY A 583 -15.70 -12.17 -29.12
N LEU A 584 -14.48 -12.30 -29.69
CA LEU A 584 -13.27 -11.73 -29.09
C LEU A 584 -13.13 -10.24 -29.40
N VAL A 585 -13.49 -9.81 -30.62
CA VAL A 585 -13.43 -8.40 -31.04
C VAL A 585 -14.52 -7.56 -30.35
N GLU A 586 -15.67 -8.14 -30.04
CA GLU A 586 -16.72 -7.45 -29.27
C GLU A 586 -16.31 -7.20 -27.79
N LEU A 587 -15.36 -7.97 -27.25
CA LEU A 587 -14.77 -7.76 -25.92
C LEU A 587 -13.64 -6.72 -25.88
N LEU A 588 -13.22 -6.15 -27.01
CA LEU A 588 -12.13 -5.17 -27.10
C LEU A 588 -12.57 -3.71 -26.85
N GLY A 589 -13.87 -3.45 -26.73
CA GLY A 589 -14.41 -2.11 -26.46
C GLY A 589 -14.52 -1.23 -27.72
N SER A 590 -14.35 0.09 -27.52
CA SER A 590 -14.48 1.11 -28.56
C SER A 590 -13.13 1.49 -29.19
N GLU A 591 -13.12 1.77 -30.50
CA GLU A 591 -11.91 2.00 -31.30
C GLU A 591 -10.94 3.06 -30.73
N SER A 592 -11.44 4.04 -29.95
CA SER A 592 -10.65 5.16 -29.43
C SER A 592 -9.66 4.80 -28.30
N GLN A 593 -9.69 3.58 -27.76
CA GLN A 593 -8.76 3.12 -26.71
C GLN A 593 -7.80 2.00 -27.17
N ILE A 594 -7.81 1.63 -28.45
CA ILE A 594 -7.18 0.40 -28.95
C ILE A 594 -5.81 0.67 -29.57
N SER A 595 -4.74 0.48 -28.79
CA SER A 595 -3.34 0.54 -29.26
C SER A 595 -2.80 -0.82 -29.77
N GLY A 596 -1.55 -0.83 -30.25
CA GLY A 596 -0.85 -2.06 -30.65
C GLY A 596 -1.38 -2.76 -31.92
N GLY A 597 -2.09 -2.06 -32.79
CA GLY A 597 -2.56 -2.59 -34.08
C GLY A 597 -3.84 -3.43 -34.05
N LEU A 598 -4.42 -3.67 -32.87
CA LEU A 598 -5.70 -4.39 -32.72
C LEU A 598 -6.90 -3.63 -33.33
N ASP A 599 -6.76 -2.32 -33.56
CA ASP A 599 -7.68 -1.48 -34.33
C ASP A 599 -8.06 -2.06 -35.71
N PHE A 600 -7.10 -2.71 -36.37
CA PHE A 600 -7.35 -3.40 -37.65
C PHE A 600 -8.48 -4.45 -37.54
N LEU A 601 -8.70 -5.04 -36.35
CA LEU A 601 -9.64 -6.15 -36.18
C LEU A 601 -11.10 -5.72 -36.20
N HIS A 602 -11.43 -4.59 -35.58
CA HIS A 602 -12.77 -3.99 -35.65
C HIS A 602 -13.12 -3.63 -37.09
N LYS A 603 -12.19 -2.94 -37.77
CA LYS A 603 -12.36 -2.51 -39.15
C LYS A 603 -12.43 -3.69 -40.12
N TYR A 604 -11.67 -4.77 -39.89
CA TYR A 604 -11.74 -6.01 -40.67
C TYR A 604 -13.06 -6.75 -40.47
N ARG A 605 -13.53 -6.89 -39.22
CA ARG A 605 -14.85 -7.45 -38.89
C ARG A 605 -15.96 -6.69 -39.59
N ASP A 606 -15.99 -5.37 -39.46
CA ASP A 606 -17.10 -4.54 -39.95
C ASP A 606 -17.13 -4.46 -41.47
N PHE A 607 -15.95 -4.47 -42.12
CA PHE A 607 -15.84 -4.68 -43.56
C PHE A 607 -16.40 -6.05 -43.98
N LYS A 608 -15.98 -7.15 -43.34
CA LYS A 608 -16.49 -8.51 -43.64
C LYS A 608 -18.00 -8.62 -43.44
N ARG A 609 -18.54 -8.01 -42.38
CA ARG A 609 -19.98 -7.97 -42.07
C ARG A 609 -20.76 -7.21 -43.15
N SER A 610 -20.24 -6.07 -43.62
CA SER A 610 -20.81 -5.31 -44.74
C SER A 610 -20.75 -6.08 -46.06
N LEU A 611 -19.63 -6.78 -46.30
CA LEU A 611 -19.44 -7.58 -47.51
C LEU A 611 -20.38 -8.79 -47.56
N LYS A 612 -20.75 -9.39 -46.42
CA LYS A 612 -21.83 -10.39 -46.33
C LYS A 612 -23.19 -9.80 -46.70
N VAL A 613 -23.57 -8.64 -46.14
CA VAL A 613 -24.84 -7.96 -46.50
C VAL A 613 -24.94 -7.71 -48.01
N VAL A 614 -23.85 -7.33 -48.67
CA VAL A 614 -23.80 -7.14 -50.14
C VAL A 614 -23.80 -8.45 -50.95
N HIS A 615 -23.47 -9.58 -50.32
CA HIS A 615 -23.63 -10.91 -50.92
C HIS A 615 -25.08 -11.40 -50.84
N ASP A 616 -25.74 -11.15 -49.71
CA ASP A 616 -27.09 -11.61 -49.44
C ASP A 616 -28.17 -10.69 -50.05
N GLY A 617 -27.87 -9.41 -50.25
CA GLY A 617 -28.78 -8.42 -50.84
C GLY A 617 -28.08 -7.35 -51.69
N LYS A 618 -28.66 -7.02 -52.85
CA LYS A 618 -28.15 -5.97 -53.75
C LYS A 618 -28.72 -4.59 -53.40
N THR A 619 -28.21 -3.95 -52.36
CA THR A 619 -28.47 -2.53 -52.08
C THR A 619 -27.23 -1.68 -52.39
N ILE A 620 -27.43 -0.58 -53.13
CA ILE A 620 -26.34 0.30 -53.57
C ILE A 620 -25.67 0.98 -52.36
N ASP A 621 -26.45 1.35 -51.35
CA ASP A 621 -25.96 2.04 -50.15
C ASP A 621 -25.04 1.13 -49.31
N ALA A 622 -25.39 -0.14 -49.11
CA ALA A 622 -24.53 -1.11 -48.43
C ALA A 622 -23.24 -1.39 -49.22
N ALA A 623 -23.29 -1.36 -50.56
CA ALA A 623 -22.11 -1.49 -51.41
C ALA A 623 -21.17 -0.29 -51.27
N HIS A 624 -21.71 0.95 -51.16
CA HIS A 624 -20.91 2.12 -50.80
C HIS A 624 -20.35 2.04 -49.37
N GLU A 625 -21.14 1.59 -48.40
CA GLU A 625 -20.71 1.44 -47.01
C GLU A 625 -19.54 0.43 -46.86
N ALA A 626 -19.64 -0.71 -47.56
CA ALA A 626 -18.56 -1.70 -47.64
C ALA A 626 -17.30 -1.14 -48.31
N VAL A 627 -17.45 -0.30 -49.35
CA VAL A 627 -16.34 0.35 -50.05
C VAL A 627 -15.64 1.41 -49.18
N GLU A 628 -16.37 2.24 -48.43
CA GLU A 628 -15.73 3.18 -47.50
C GLU A 628 -15.04 2.46 -46.32
N ARG A 629 -15.58 1.34 -45.83
CA ARG A 629 -14.87 0.49 -44.85
C ARG A 629 -13.58 -0.11 -45.43
N LEU A 630 -13.60 -0.59 -46.68
CA LEU A 630 -12.40 -1.04 -47.39
C LEU A 630 -11.36 0.08 -47.56
N VAL A 631 -11.80 1.28 -47.94
CA VAL A 631 -10.94 2.46 -48.09
C VAL A 631 -10.35 2.89 -46.74
N SER A 632 -11.11 2.81 -45.64
CA SER A 632 -10.62 3.06 -44.28
C SER A 632 -9.52 2.07 -43.89
N LEU A 633 -9.76 0.76 -44.09
CA LEU A 633 -8.77 -0.30 -43.88
C LEU A 633 -7.47 -0.08 -44.66
N MET A 634 -7.57 0.19 -45.96
CA MET A 634 -6.41 0.31 -46.85
C MET A 634 -5.65 1.64 -46.71
N LYS A 635 -6.23 2.63 -46.00
CA LYS A 635 -5.54 3.85 -45.53
C LYS A 635 -4.81 3.65 -44.20
N SER A 636 -5.28 2.75 -43.34
CA SER A 636 -4.72 2.58 -41.99
C SER A 636 -3.30 1.99 -42.03
N PRO A 637 -2.31 2.59 -41.33
CA PRO A 637 -0.97 2.02 -41.24
C PRO A 637 -0.94 0.71 -40.44
N SER A 638 -1.96 0.47 -39.61
CA SER A 638 -2.12 -0.74 -38.78
C SER A 638 -2.47 -2.00 -39.60
N THR A 639 -2.87 -1.86 -40.87
CA THR A 639 -3.37 -2.96 -41.71
C THR A 639 -2.22 -3.81 -42.26
N PRO A 640 -2.03 -5.08 -41.83
CA PRO A 640 -0.85 -5.88 -42.18
C PRO A 640 -0.81 -6.23 -43.67
N GLN A 641 0.39 -6.13 -44.28
CA GLN A 641 0.59 -6.30 -45.74
C GLN A 641 0.00 -7.60 -46.31
N ARG A 642 0.08 -8.71 -45.57
CA ARG A 642 -0.48 -10.01 -45.96
C ARG A 642 -2.00 -10.01 -46.21
N PHE A 643 -2.76 -9.09 -45.60
CA PHE A 643 -4.20 -8.98 -45.80
C PHE A 643 -4.59 -8.10 -46.98
N TRP A 644 -3.67 -7.30 -47.55
CA TRP A 644 -4.00 -6.39 -48.66
C TRP A 644 -4.51 -7.15 -49.90
N LEU A 645 -3.88 -8.26 -50.27
CA LEU A 645 -4.34 -9.08 -51.41
C LEU A 645 -5.67 -9.81 -51.10
N PRO A 646 -5.85 -10.51 -49.96
CA PRO A 646 -7.15 -11.05 -49.55
C PRO A 646 -8.28 -10.02 -49.53
N LEU A 647 -8.10 -8.85 -48.91
CA LEU A 647 -9.12 -7.80 -48.83
C LEU A 647 -9.56 -7.32 -50.21
N LEU A 648 -8.62 -7.08 -51.13
CA LEU A 648 -8.91 -6.67 -52.50
C LEU A 648 -9.51 -7.81 -53.34
N HIS A 649 -9.15 -9.06 -53.06
CA HIS A 649 -9.70 -10.24 -53.74
C HIS A 649 -11.15 -10.52 -53.32
N ASP A 650 -11.45 -10.48 -52.03
CA ASP A 650 -12.82 -10.58 -51.50
C ASP A 650 -13.72 -9.46 -52.08
N SER A 651 -13.12 -8.29 -52.27
CA SER A 651 -13.76 -7.11 -52.84
C SER A 651 -14.03 -7.20 -54.36
N LEU A 652 -13.63 -8.26 -55.07
CA LEU A 652 -13.78 -8.35 -56.54
C LEU A 652 -15.21 -8.08 -57.07
N LYS A 653 -16.25 -8.38 -56.29
CA LYS A 653 -17.65 -8.05 -56.64
C LYS A 653 -17.97 -6.55 -56.49
N LEU A 654 -17.38 -5.87 -55.50
CA LEU A 654 -17.47 -4.42 -55.31
C LEU A 654 -16.65 -3.66 -56.37
N LEU A 655 -15.45 -4.17 -56.69
CA LEU A 655 -14.57 -3.58 -57.71
C LEU A 655 -15.16 -3.66 -59.13
N ASN A 656 -15.91 -4.72 -59.43
CA ASN A 656 -16.55 -4.92 -60.74
C ASN A 656 -18.05 -4.56 -60.75
N TRP A 657 -18.53 -3.71 -59.83
CA TRP A 657 -19.96 -3.38 -59.71
C TRP A 657 -20.55 -2.93 -61.07
N PRO A 658 -21.71 -3.48 -61.50
CA PRO A 658 -22.11 -3.40 -62.90
C PRO A 658 -22.66 -2.03 -63.32
N GLU A 659 -23.27 -1.27 -62.40
CA GLU A 659 -24.05 -0.08 -62.73
C GLU A 659 -23.24 1.23 -62.74
N ARG A 660 -22.30 1.39 -61.81
CA ARG A 660 -21.46 2.59 -61.59
C ARG A 660 -20.14 2.21 -60.90
N SER A 661 -19.12 3.06 -61.03
CA SER A 661 -17.88 2.91 -60.25
C SER A 661 -18.10 3.33 -58.79
N LEU A 662 -18.02 2.38 -57.85
CA LEU A 662 -18.18 2.66 -56.42
C LEU A 662 -16.96 3.37 -55.81
N LEU A 663 -15.76 3.05 -56.31
CA LEU A 663 -14.50 3.72 -55.96
C LEU A 663 -14.20 4.84 -56.95
N ASN A 664 -13.85 6.02 -56.46
CA ASN A 664 -13.39 7.14 -57.28
C ASN A 664 -11.93 6.97 -57.75
N VAL A 665 -11.42 7.93 -58.54
CA VAL A 665 -10.05 7.89 -59.11
C VAL A 665 -8.97 7.83 -58.03
N THR A 666 -9.08 8.62 -56.95
CA THR A 666 -8.05 8.68 -55.90
C THR A 666 -8.06 7.44 -54.99
N GLN A 667 -9.25 6.92 -54.67
CA GLN A 667 -9.42 5.65 -53.96
C GLN A 667 -8.89 4.47 -54.79
N THR A 668 -9.19 4.43 -56.10
CA THR A 668 -8.71 3.36 -56.99
C THR A 668 -7.18 3.39 -57.12
N ASN A 669 -6.58 4.58 -57.24
CA ASN A 669 -5.12 4.74 -57.27
C ASN A 669 -4.46 4.34 -55.93
N LEU A 670 -5.10 4.57 -54.78
CA LEU A 670 -4.61 4.06 -53.49
C LEU A 670 -4.53 2.51 -53.48
N MET A 671 -5.56 1.83 -53.98
CA MET A 671 -5.57 0.36 -54.06
C MET A 671 -4.52 -0.18 -55.03
N LEU A 672 -4.32 0.49 -56.16
CA LEU A 672 -3.26 0.16 -57.13
C LEU A 672 -1.86 0.36 -56.52
N ASN A 673 -1.64 1.45 -55.79
CA ASN A 673 -0.38 1.71 -55.09
C ASN A 673 -0.09 0.63 -54.04
N LYS A 674 -1.09 0.23 -53.23
CA LYS A 674 -0.94 -0.84 -52.23
C LYS A 674 -0.68 -2.21 -52.87
N LEU A 675 -1.29 -2.51 -54.02
CA LEU A 675 -1.01 -3.71 -54.80
C LEU A 675 0.42 -3.69 -55.40
N GLN A 676 0.93 -2.51 -55.76
CA GLN A 676 2.29 -2.32 -56.26
C GLN A 676 3.34 -2.41 -55.12
N GLU A 677 3.08 -1.80 -53.97
CA GLU A 677 3.88 -1.99 -52.74
C GLU A 677 4.00 -3.48 -52.38
N LEU A 678 2.90 -4.24 -52.47
CA LEU A 678 2.91 -5.69 -52.23
C LEU A 678 3.72 -6.45 -53.29
N SER A 679 3.66 -6.07 -54.57
CA SER A 679 4.50 -6.70 -55.61
C SER A 679 6.00 -6.45 -55.42
N ILE A 680 6.37 -5.31 -54.84
CA ILE A 680 7.75 -4.99 -54.48
C ILE A 680 8.15 -5.73 -53.19
N ALA A 681 7.25 -5.84 -52.20
CA ALA A 681 7.50 -6.54 -50.94
C ALA A 681 7.80 -8.03 -51.13
N ARG A 682 7.14 -8.69 -52.10
CA ARG A 682 7.40 -10.09 -52.52
C ARG A 682 8.85 -10.37 -52.92
N LEU A 683 9.63 -9.36 -53.30
CA LEU A 683 11.04 -9.50 -53.69
C LEU A 683 12.01 -9.47 -52.51
N ARG A 684 11.52 -9.31 -51.27
CA ARG A 684 12.35 -9.22 -50.06
C ARG A 684 12.45 -10.59 -49.36
N PRO A 685 13.65 -10.98 -48.87
CA PRO A 685 13.77 -12.17 -48.02
C PRO A 685 12.93 -12.00 -46.74
N GLY A 686 12.22 -13.06 -46.35
CA GLY A 686 11.32 -13.06 -45.19
C GLY A 686 9.88 -12.60 -45.46
N PHE A 687 9.49 -12.31 -46.70
CA PHE A 687 8.09 -12.04 -47.05
C PHE A 687 7.21 -13.29 -46.87
N ILE A 688 6.14 -13.19 -46.08
CA ILE A 688 5.13 -14.25 -45.92
C ILE A 688 4.05 -14.05 -47.00
N GLU A 689 4.00 -14.95 -47.98
CA GLU A 689 3.00 -14.92 -49.04
C GLU A 689 1.63 -15.42 -48.55
N SER A 690 0.56 -14.83 -49.07
CA SER A 690 -0.83 -15.24 -48.83
C SER A 690 -1.16 -16.53 -49.60
N GLU A 691 -1.99 -17.40 -49.03
CA GLU A 691 -2.42 -18.70 -49.62
C GLU A 691 -3.22 -18.59 -50.95
N LEU A 692 -3.47 -17.38 -51.46
CA LEU A 692 -4.16 -17.12 -52.72
C LEU A 692 -3.23 -17.32 -53.93
N SER A 693 -3.75 -17.92 -55.00
CA SER A 693 -2.99 -18.23 -56.21
C SER A 693 -2.44 -16.98 -56.91
N ALA A 694 -1.36 -17.15 -57.69
CA ALA A 694 -0.72 -16.08 -58.45
C ALA A 694 -1.68 -15.33 -59.41
N GLN A 695 -2.79 -15.98 -59.84
CA GLN A 695 -3.83 -15.36 -60.66
C GLN A 695 -4.63 -14.27 -59.91
N ALA A 696 -4.76 -14.36 -58.58
CA ALA A 696 -5.52 -13.40 -57.77
C ALA A 696 -5.02 -11.95 -57.94
N VAL A 697 -3.69 -11.75 -58.00
CA VAL A 697 -3.07 -10.45 -58.26
C VAL A 697 -3.45 -9.90 -59.65
N GLY A 698 -3.54 -10.78 -60.65
CA GLY A 698 -4.00 -10.44 -62.00
C GLY A 698 -5.47 -10.00 -62.03
N SER A 699 -6.36 -10.81 -61.43
CA SER A 699 -7.79 -10.53 -61.33
C SER A 699 -8.09 -9.20 -60.62
N VAL A 700 -7.43 -8.95 -59.48
CA VAL A 700 -7.58 -7.69 -58.73
C VAL A 700 -7.05 -6.49 -59.54
N ARG A 701 -5.88 -6.63 -60.18
CA ARG A 701 -5.32 -5.55 -61.02
C ARG A 701 -6.23 -5.22 -62.21
N LEU A 702 -6.82 -6.23 -62.85
CA LEU A 702 -7.78 -6.05 -63.95
C LEU A 702 -9.07 -5.38 -63.48
N ALA A 703 -9.61 -5.77 -62.32
CA ALA A 703 -10.79 -5.15 -61.74
C ALA A 703 -10.54 -3.67 -61.38
N LEU A 704 -9.42 -3.37 -60.74
CA LEU A 704 -9.02 -1.99 -60.41
C LEU A 704 -8.79 -1.13 -61.66
N ALA A 705 -8.12 -1.65 -62.69
CA ALA A 705 -7.93 -0.94 -63.95
C ALA A 705 -9.27 -0.68 -64.68
N THR A 706 -10.19 -1.65 -64.63
CA THR A 706 -11.54 -1.53 -65.20
C THR A 706 -12.36 -0.48 -64.45
N ASN A 707 -12.33 -0.47 -63.12
CA ASN A 707 -12.98 0.56 -62.31
C ASN A 707 -12.34 1.94 -62.55
N LEU A 708 -11.01 2.04 -62.66
CA LEU A 708 -10.31 3.29 -62.94
C LEU A 708 -10.78 3.91 -64.26
N GLY A 709 -10.91 3.10 -65.32
CA GLY A 709 -11.46 3.53 -66.60
C GLY A 709 -12.91 4.02 -66.50
N ARG A 710 -13.76 3.30 -65.76
CA ARG A 710 -15.16 3.72 -65.49
C ARG A 710 -15.22 5.01 -64.69
N ALA A 711 -14.42 5.15 -63.63
CA ALA A 711 -14.38 6.33 -62.77
C ALA A 711 -13.90 7.58 -63.54
N PHE A 712 -12.89 7.45 -64.41
CA PHE A 712 -12.49 8.53 -65.30
C PHE A 712 -13.61 8.92 -66.28
N LEU A 713 -14.29 7.95 -66.91
CA LEU A 713 -15.43 8.24 -67.79
C LEU A 713 -16.57 8.93 -67.03
N GLU A 714 -16.87 8.51 -65.80
CA GLU A 714 -17.83 9.19 -64.94
C GLU A 714 -17.40 10.63 -64.60
N GLU A 715 -16.14 10.89 -64.25
CA GLU A 715 -15.65 12.25 -64.00
C GLU A 715 -15.64 13.12 -65.26
N PHE A 716 -15.26 12.59 -66.42
CA PHE A 716 -15.37 13.29 -67.70
C PHE A 716 -16.85 13.59 -68.04
N CYS A 717 -17.78 12.66 -67.82
CA CYS A 717 -19.21 12.91 -67.99
C CYS A 717 -19.74 13.98 -67.02
N LYS A 718 -19.34 13.95 -65.74
CA LYS A 718 -19.67 14.97 -64.73
C LYS A 718 -19.09 16.33 -65.12
N LEU A 719 -17.87 16.39 -65.65
CA LEU A 719 -17.23 17.61 -66.14
C LEU A 719 -17.94 18.15 -67.40
N ILE A 720 -18.27 17.29 -68.37
CA ILE A 720 -19.04 17.65 -69.57
C ILE A 720 -20.43 18.17 -69.20
N ALA A 721 -21.12 17.55 -68.23
CA ALA A 721 -22.40 18.04 -67.71
C ALA A 721 -22.26 19.41 -67.03
N LYS A 722 -21.20 19.62 -66.23
CA LYS A 722 -20.89 20.90 -65.59
C LYS A 722 -20.54 21.99 -66.61
N VAL A 723 -19.85 21.64 -67.70
CA VAL A 723 -19.55 22.53 -68.83
C VAL A 723 -20.79 22.83 -69.66
N LYS A 724 -21.67 21.85 -69.92
CA LYS A 724 -22.98 22.06 -70.57
C LYS A 724 -23.84 23.03 -69.74
N LYS A 725 -24.05 22.76 -68.45
CA LYS A 725 -24.80 23.64 -67.55
C LYS A 725 -24.21 25.06 -67.53
N LYS A 726 -22.89 25.20 -67.39
CA LYS A 726 -22.22 26.51 -67.43
C LYS A 726 -22.37 27.21 -68.79
N ARG A 727 -22.43 26.46 -69.89
CA ARG A 727 -22.70 26.99 -71.24
C ARG A 727 -24.17 27.38 -71.45
N GLU A 728 -25.10 26.71 -70.77
CA GLU A 728 -26.52 27.09 -70.71
C GLU A 728 -26.74 28.33 -69.86
N GLU A 729 -26.18 28.40 -68.65
CA GLU A 729 -26.13 29.64 -67.83
C GLU A 729 -25.48 30.80 -68.61
N SER A 730 -24.43 30.55 -69.39
CA SER A 730 -23.84 31.55 -70.29
C SER A 730 -24.74 31.92 -71.48
N ARG A 731 -25.53 30.98 -72.01
CA ARG A 731 -26.52 31.25 -73.07
C ARG A 731 -27.72 32.04 -72.56
N GLU A 732 -28.19 31.78 -71.34
CA GLU A 732 -29.24 32.59 -70.70
C GLU A 732 -28.74 34.01 -70.42
N LYS A 733 -27.52 34.15 -69.89
CA LYS A 733 -26.89 35.46 -69.68
C LYS A 733 -26.68 36.20 -71.00
N LEU A 734 -26.28 35.51 -72.07
CA LEU A 734 -26.17 36.10 -73.40
C LEU A 734 -27.55 36.48 -73.96
N ALA A 735 -28.58 35.63 -73.81
CA ALA A 735 -29.93 35.93 -74.27
C ALA A 735 -30.57 37.10 -73.50
N MET A 736 -30.31 37.23 -72.20
CA MET A 736 -30.67 38.43 -71.43
C MET A 736 -29.91 39.66 -71.92
N ALA A 737 -28.60 39.56 -72.18
CA ALA A 737 -27.81 40.66 -72.74
C ALA A 737 -28.28 41.06 -74.15
N THR A 738 -28.67 40.12 -75.01
CA THR A 738 -29.24 40.42 -76.34
C THR A 738 -30.63 41.03 -76.25
N ARG A 739 -31.49 40.58 -75.32
CA ARG A 739 -32.78 41.22 -75.02
C ARG A 739 -32.58 42.66 -74.52
N ALA A 740 -31.60 42.90 -73.64
CA ALA A 740 -31.25 44.23 -73.18
C ALA A 740 -30.70 45.12 -74.31
N LEU A 741 -29.82 44.60 -75.17
CA LEU A 741 -29.31 45.32 -76.34
C LEU A 741 -30.41 45.67 -77.34
N LEU A 742 -31.35 44.76 -77.60
CA LEU A 742 -32.51 45.05 -78.45
C LEU A 742 -33.42 46.10 -77.81
N ALA A 743 -33.66 46.04 -76.50
CA ALA A 743 -34.43 47.07 -75.79
C ALA A 743 -33.76 48.45 -75.83
N VAL A 744 -32.43 48.52 -75.80
CA VAL A 744 -31.66 49.77 -75.95
C VAL A 744 -31.65 50.27 -77.40
N ILE A 745 -31.50 49.40 -78.39
CA ILE A 745 -31.43 49.78 -79.82
C ILE A 745 -32.78 50.27 -80.36
N TYR A 746 -33.91 49.79 -79.84
CA TYR A 746 -35.23 50.32 -80.17
C TYR A 746 -35.63 51.58 -79.36
N ALA A 747 -34.78 52.06 -78.44
CA ALA A 747 -35.07 53.19 -77.55
C ALA A 747 -34.28 54.47 -77.90
N SER A 748 -34.76 55.16 -78.93
CA SER A 748 -34.45 56.56 -79.31
C SER A 748 -33.09 56.87 -79.98
N PRO A 749 -33.06 57.77 -80.99
CA PRO A 749 -31.84 58.21 -81.67
C PRO A 749 -31.26 59.54 -81.15
N ASN A 750 -30.13 59.91 -81.74
CA ASN A 750 -29.43 61.20 -81.70
C ASN A 750 -28.49 61.52 -80.52
N ARG A 751 -27.41 62.23 -80.88
CA ARG A 751 -26.26 62.58 -80.05
C ARG A 751 -26.54 63.80 -79.18
N CYS A 752 -25.95 63.82 -77.98
CA CYS A 752 -25.39 65.05 -77.41
C CYS A 752 -24.06 64.75 -76.73
N TYR A 753 -23.20 65.77 -76.61
CA TYR A 753 -21.87 65.72 -75.98
C TYR A 753 -21.90 66.49 -74.64
N ILE A 754 -20.73 66.62 -74.00
CA ILE A 754 -20.39 67.51 -72.86
C ILE A 754 -20.48 66.86 -71.46
N SER A 755 -19.52 67.24 -70.61
CA SER A 755 -19.30 66.87 -69.20
C SER A 755 -19.53 68.13 -68.31
N PRO A 756 -19.00 68.32 -67.07
CA PRO A 756 -18.55 67.38 -66.04
C PRO A 756 -19.17 67.63 -64.63
N SER A 757 -19.29 66.54 -63.84
CA SER A 757 -19.10 66.51 -62.36
C SER A 757 -20.11 67.12 -61.36
N ARG A 758 -20.23 66.40 -60.21
CA ARG A 758 -20.65 66.80 -58.84
C ARG A 758 -22.14 67.08 -58.51
N ILE A 759 -22.83 66.03 -58.02
CA ILE A 759 -23.93 66.03 -57.02
C ILE A 759 -24.19 64.57 -56.57
N LYS A 760 -24.54 64.20 -55.32
CA LYS A 760 -24.35 64.81 -53.98
C LYS A 760 -24.60 63.76 -52.86
N ILE A 761 -23.94 63.91 -51.70
CA ILE A 761 -24.31 63.40 -50.34
C ILE A 761 -24.27 61.87 -50.02
N GLN A 762 -23.53 61.56 -48.94
CA GLN A 762 -23.59 60.46 -47.96
C GLN A 762 -23.71 58.97 -48.37
N SER A 763 -22.59 58.26 -48.17
CA SER A 763 -22.45 56.81 -48.03
C SER A 763 -22.23 56.39 -46.58
N LEU A 764 -22.70 55.21 -46.15
CA LEU A 764 -22.38 54.62 -44.83
C LEU A 764 -22.23 53.08 -44.91
N THR A 765 -20.99 52.59 -44.73
CA THR A 765 -20.58 51.27 -44.11
C THR A 765 -21.10 49.93 -44.69
N CYS A 766 -20.39 48.79 -44.63
CA CYS A 766 -19.07 48.50 -44.02
C CYS A 766 -18.32 47.31 -44.69
N SER A 767 -16.98 47.44 -44.81
CA SER A 767 -15.89 46.45 -44.61
C SER A 767 -15.94 45.02 -45.26
N SER A 768 -14.83 44.30 -45.51
CA SER A 768 -13.42 44.41 -45.06
C SER A 768 -12.41 44.06 -46.19
N SER A 769 -11.11 44.33 -45.98
CA SER A 769 -10.06 44.42 -47.03
C SER A 769 -9.03 43.26 -47.07
N SER A 770 -7.98 43.38 -47.91
CA SER A 770 -7.04 42.31 -48.28
C SER A 770 -5.55 42.73 -48.42
N HIS A 771 -4.67 41.70 -48.50
CA HIS A 771 -3.35 41.63 -49.17
C HIS A 771 -2.05 42.30 -48.64
N TYR A 772 -0.98 41.46 -48.62
CA TYR A 772 0.45 41.66 -48.95
C TYR A 772 1.20 42.99 -48.69
N TYR A 773 2.36 42.93 -47.99
CA TYR A 773 3.71 42.81 -48.61
C TYR A 773 4.85 42.59 -47.56
N GLN A 774 6.15 42.75 -47.93
CA GLN A 774 7.34 42.29 -47.18
C GLN A 774 8.30 43.39 -46.66
N ARG A 775 9.25 42.97 -45.78
CA ARG A 775 10.69 43.34 -45.64
C ARG A 775 11.19 44.39 -44.59
N GLN A 776 12.05 43.86 -43.68
CA GLN A 776 13.42 44.32 -43.31
C GLN A 776 13.71 45.49 -42.30
N SER A 777 14.53 45.16 -41.27
CA SER A 777 15.93 45.66 -41.04
C SER A 777 16.31 46.66 -39.90
N ARG A 778 17.27 46.22 -39.03
CA ARG A 778 18.47 46.91 -38.41
C ARG A 778 18.51 47.42 -36.93
N LYS A 779 19.49 46.84 -36.19
CA LYS A 779 20.60 47.42 -35.35
C LYS A 779 20.44 47.85 -33.86
N ASN A 780 21.33 47.24 -33.03
CA ASN A 780 22.12 47.78 -31.89
C ASN A 780 21.38 48.19 -30.58
N HIS A 781 21.92 48.07 -29.34
CA HIS A 781 23.31 47.83 -28.86
C HIS A 781 23.39 47.09 -27.47
N ARG A 782 24.61 46.68 -27.09
CA ARG A 782 25.19 46.11 -25.82
C ARG A 782 24.46 46.38 -24.49
N ILE A 783 24.51 45.50 -23.47
CA ILE A 783 25.62 45.19 -22.52
C ILE A 783 25.30 43.83 -21.83
N ALA A 784 26.09 42.74 -21.95
CA ALA A 784 27.13 42.19 -21.00
C ALA A 784 26.74 42.23 -19.50
N ARG A 785 27.02 41.27 -18.59
CA ARG A 785 27.83 40.02 -18.48
C ARG A 785 27.10 39.16 -17.38
N SER A 786 27.42 37.93 -16.96
CA SER A 786 28.38 36.83 -17.21
C SER A 786 27.73 35.53 -16.62
N TYR A 787 28.23 34.29 -16.63
CA TYR A 787 29.59 33.71 -16.66
C TYR A 787 29.61 32.32 -17.35
N SER A 788 30.82 31.87 -17.69
CA SER A 788 31.30 30.49 -17.55
C SER A 788 32.78 30.60 -17.14
N SER A 789 33.30 29.65 -16.35
CA SER A 789 34.73 29.56 -16.04
C SER A 789 35.39 28.49 -16.91
N ASP A 790 36.01 28.97 -17.98
CA ASP A 790 37.10 28.33 -18.74
C ASP A 790 36.82 26.96 -19.38
N SER A 791 35.99 26.99 -20.43
CA SER A 791 36.35 26.34 -21.69
C SER A 791 35.96 27.23 -22.87
N ASP A 792 36.75 27.22 -23.94
CA ASP A 792 36.62 28.16 -25.05
C ASP A 792 35.24 28.11 -25.72
N SER A 793 34.65 29.28 -25.95
CA SER A 793 33.41 29.44 -26.72
C SER A 793 33.68 29.29 -28.23
N SER A 794 34.16 28.11 -28.62
CA SER A 794 34.29 27.75 -30.03
C SER A 794 32.91 27.73 -30.68
N VAL A 795 32.74 28.50 -31.76
CA VAL A 795 31.65 28.25 -32.69
C VAL A 795 31.88 26.83 -33.23
N LEU A 796 30.98 25.90 -32.90
CA LEU A 796 31.06 24.51 -33.33
C LEU A 796 31.26 24.48 -34.85
N GLN A 797 32.47 24.13 -35.29
CA GLN A 797 32.75 24.04 -36.71
C GLN A 797 31.83 22.97 -37.32
N PRO A 798 31.21 23.23 -38.49
CA PRO A 798 30.33 22.25 -39.11
C PRO A 798 31.12 20.94 -39.30
N PRO A 799 30.64 19.81 -38.76
CA PRO A 799 31.43 18.62 -38.70
C PRO A 799 31.66 18.06 -40.10
N ASP A 800 32.92 17.76 -40.40
CA ASP A 800 33.34 17.14 -41.66
C ASP A 800 32.61 15.80 -41.85
N VAL A 801 31.64 15.80 -42.77
CA VAL A 801 30.78 14.64 -43.05
C VAL A 801 31.56 13.50 -43.69
N ALA A 802 32.61 13.78 -44.47
CA ALA A 802 33.47 12.74 -45.03
C ALA A 802 34.29 12.05 -43.93
N ARG A 803 34.86 12.82 -43.00
CA ARG A 803 35.57 12.29 -41.82
C ARG A 803 34.65 11.57 -40.85
N LEU A 804 33.42 12.05 -40.63
CA LEU A 804 32.41 11.34 -39.85
C LEU A 804 32.03 10.00 -40.49
N ALA A 805 31.74 10.00 -41.80
CA ALA A 805 31.42 8.78 -42.55
C ALA A 805 32.58 7.78 -42.50
N GLN A 806 33.83 8.24 -42.68
CA GLN A 806 35.02 7.41 -42.57
C GLN A 806 35.21 6.84 -41.14
N THR A 807 34.92 7.62 -40.11
CA THR A 807 34.96 7.17 -38.70
C THR A 807 33.88 6.14 -38.41
N ALA A 808 32.67 6.32 -38.95
CA ALA A 808 31.56 5.37 -38.88
C ALA A 808 31.71 4.17 -39.85
N ARG A 809 32.74 4.15 -40.70
CA ARG A 809 32.98 3.17 -41.78
C ARG A 809 31.85 3.09 -42.83
N ILE A 810 31.14 4.19 -43.05
CA ILE A 810 30.09 4.31 -44.07
C ILE A 810 30.71 4.89 -45.34
N SER A 811 30.50 4.22 -46.48
CA SER A 811 30.84 4.76 -47.79
C SER A 811 29.71 5.65 -48.31
N LEU A 812 30.01 6.90 -48.64
CA LEU A 812 29.09 7.86 -49.26
C LEU A 812 29.69 8.40 -50.56
N THR A 813 28.86 8.65 -51.57
CA THR A 813 29.27 9.37 -52.78
C THR A 813 29.36 10.89 -52.52
N PRO A 814 30.10 11.67 -53.33
CA PRO A 814 30.23 13.12 -53.14
C PRO A 814 28.89 13.87 -53.10
N ALA A 815 27.88 13.44 -53.87
CA ALA A 815 26.55 14.04 -53.88
C ALA A 815 25.75 13.74 -52.59
N GLU A 816 25.89 12.52 -52.04
CA GLU A 816 25.28 12.15 -50.76
C GLU A 816 25.94 12.90 -49.59
N ILE A 817 27.25 13.16 -49.66
CA ILE A 817 27.97 13.99 -48.68
C ILE A 817 27.40 15.41 -48.67
N GLU A 818 27.22 16.05 -49.81
CA GLU A 818 26.65 17.41 -49.92
C GLU A 818 25.20 17.49 -49.40
N GLU A 819 24.38 16.47 -49.69
CA GLU A 819 23.00 16.40 -49.18
C GLU A 819 22.96 16.14 -47.66
N CYS A 820 23.79 15.23 -47.15
CA CYS A 820 23.92 14.94 -45.73
C CYS A 820 24.47 16.13 -44.93
N GLU A 821 25.48 16.83 -45.45
CA GLU A 821 26.03 18.05 -44.85
C GLU A 821 24.96 19.13 -44.71
N THR A 822 24.14 19.32 -45.75
CA THR A 822 23.01 20.26 -45.73
C THR A 822 21.95 19.87 -44.69
N LYS A 823 21.68 18.57 -44.51
CA LYS A 823 20.74 18.05 -43.48
C LYS A 823 21.31 18.19 -42.06
N ILE A 824 22.57 17.80 -41.84
CA ILE A 824 23.25 17.87 -40.54
C ILE A 824 23.40 19.32 -40.08
N ARG A 825 23.81 20.23 -40.98
CA ARG A 825 23.90 21.67 -40.71
C ARG A 825 22.56 22.24 -40.22
N ARG A 826 21.44 21.90 -40.86
CA ARG A 826 20.09 22.30 -40.39
C ARG A 826 19.73 21.77 -39.00
N VAL A 827 20.18 20.57 -38.63
CA VAL A 827 19.95 20.04 -37.26
C VAL A 827 20.78 20.81 -36.24
N ILE A 828 22.04 21.13 -36.55
CA ILE A 828 22.90 21.96 -35.71
C ILE A 828 22.33 23.38 -35.57
N ASP A 829 21.87 23.99 -36.66
CA ASP A 829 21.18 25.29 -36.66
C ASP A 829 19.92 25.27 -35.77
N TRP A 830 19.21 24.14 -35.69
CA TRP A 830 18.00 23.98 -34.89
C TRP A 830 18.30 23.75 -33.39
N PHE A 831 19.35 22.98 -33.06
CA PHE A 831 19.87 22.92 -31.69
C PHE A 831 20.41 24.28 -31.23
N GLY A 832 21.05 25.04 -32.12
CA GLY A 832 21.47 26.42 -31.87
C GLY A 832 20.29 27.35 -31.60
N GLN A 833 19.13 27.15 -32.24
CA GLN A 833 17.88 27.87 -31.93
C GLN A 833 17.33 27.48 -30.55
N LEU A 834 17.36 26.20 -30.18
CA LEU A 834 16.91 25.74 -28.85
C LEU A 834 17.77 26.31 -27.72
N GLN A 835 19.09 26.40 -27.90
CA GLN A 835 20.02 27.04 -26.94
C GLN A 835 19.87 28.57 -26.85
N GLN A 836 19.09 29.20 -27.74
CA GLN A 836 18.77 30.65 -27.69
C GLN A 836 17.44 30.95 -26.99
N VAL A 837 16.70 29.94 -26.52
CA VAL A 837 15.46 30.12 -25.77
C VAL A 837 15.77 30.35 -24.29
N ASP A 838 15.33 31.48 -23.75
CA ASP A 838 15.41 31.76 -22.31
C ASP A 838 14.39 30.88 -21.55
N VAL A 839 14.89 30.13 -20.57
CA VAL A 839 14.12 29.20 -19.72
C VAL A 839 14.24 29.54 -18.23
N ASN A 840 14.89 30.66 -17.86
CA ASN A 840 15.17 30.99 -16.45
C ASN A 840 13.92 31.27 -15.59
N SER A 841 12.75 31.41 -16.20
CA SER A 841 11.44 31.59 -15.55
C SER A 841 10.54 30.35 -15.59
N VAL A 842 11.07 29.21 -16.04
CA VAL A 842 10.35 27.92 -16.12
C VAL A 842 11.01 26.95 -15.15
N GLU A 843 10.26 26.52 -14.13
CA GLU A 843 10.72 25.46 -13.23
C GLU A 843 11.05 24.19 -14.02
N PRO A 844 12.17 23.51 -13.75
CA PRO A 844 12.56 22.31 -14.49
C PRO A 844 11.52 21.21 -14.25
N ALA A 845 10.75 20.88 -15.28
CA ALA A 845 9.76 19.81 -15.22
C ALA A 845 10.44 18.51 -14.78
N ILE A 846 9.98 17.94 -13.66
CA ILE A 846 10.60 16.81 -12.96
C ILE A 846 10.71 15.62 -13.92
N ARG A 847 11.91 15.49 -14.51
CA ARG A 847 12.42 14.20 -14.95
C ARG A 847 12.93 13.50 -13.71
N ALA A 848 12.83 12.18 -13.67
CA ALA A 848 13.54 11.40 -12.65
C ALA A 848 15.01 11.81 -12.72
N GLU A 849 15.50 12.42 -11.65
CA GLU A 849 16.91 12.80 -11.59
C GLU A 849 17.72 11.51 -11.65
N MET A 850 18.69 11.50 -12.56
CA MET A 850 19.90 10.77 -12.23
C MET A 850 20.54 11.58 -11.11
N ASP A 851 20.17 11.24 -9.86
CA ASP A 851 20.98 11.53 -8.69
C ASP A 851 22.44 11.37 -9.11
N GLY A 852 23.26 12.38 -8.84
CA GLY A 852 24.66 12.41 -9.25
C GLY A 852 25.36 11.16 -8.72
N GLY A 853 25.45 10.14 -9.58
CA GLY A 853 25.70 8.80 -9.11
C GLY A 853 27.02 8.76 -8.35
N ASN A 854 27.08 7.98 -7.27
CA ASN A 854 28.31 7.70 -6.51
C ASN A 854 29.26 6.80 -7.34
N LEU A 855 29.60 7.30 -8.53
CA LEU A 855 30.74 6.88 -9.33
C LEU A 855 31.97 7.18 -8.49
N ARG A 856 32.79 6.16 -8.24
CA ARG A 856 34.11 6.32 -7.66
C ARG A 856 34.86 7.39 -8.48
N GLU A 857 35.51 8.34 -7.81
CA GLU A 857 36.43 9.26 -8.48
C GLU A 857 37.40 8.44 -9.34
N ASP A 858 37.60 8.83 -10.60
CA ASP A 858 38.35 7.99 -11.56
C ASP A 858 39.87 8.15 -11.42
N ALA A 859 40.34 7.99 -10.18
CA ALA A 859 41.73 7.99 -9.81
C ALA A 859 42.37 6.61 -10.09
N PRO A 860 43.56 6.54 -10.72
CA PRO A 860 44.26 5.28 -10.93
C PRO A 860 44.80 4.76 -9.60
N GLU A 861 44.30 3.59 -9.18
CA GLU A 861 44.56 2.99 -7.87
C GLU A 861 45.20 1.61 -8.05
N THR A 862 46.28 1.32 -7.31
CA THR A 862 47.04 0.08 -7.46
C THR A 862 46.67 -0.94 -6.38
N PHE A 863 45.81 -1.90 -6.73
CA PHE A 863 45.38 -2.98 -5.84
C PHE A 863 46.49 -4.02 -5.60
N ASP A 864 46.66 -4.45 -4.34
CA ASP A 864 47.67 -5.44 -3.93
C ASP A 864 47.54 -6.78 -4.69
N ASN A 865 46.31 -7.20 -4.99
CA ASN A 865 46.04 -8.47 -5.66
C ASN A 865 46.26 -8.44 -7.20
N ARG A 866 47.23 -7.64 -7.66
CA ARG A 866 47.53 -7.45 -9.09
C ARG A 866 47.87 -8.75 -9.80
N ASP A 867 48.58 -9.67 -9.15
CA ASP A 867 49.08 -10.88 -9.79
C ASP A 867 48.01 -11.97 -9.95
N SER A 868 47.05 -12.12 -9.03
CA SER A 868 45.92 -13.04 -9.27
C SER A 868 44.95 -12.51 -10.33
N ILE A 869 44.82 -11.18 -10.46
CA ILE A 869 44.07 -10.55 -11.55
C ILE A 869 44.79 -10.77 -12.88
N ARG A 870 46.13 -10.65 -12.93
CA ARG A 870 46.91 -10.97 -14.13
C ARG A 870 46.80 -12.45 -14.53
N ALA A 871 46.78 -13.35 -13.54
CA ALA A 871 46.65 -14.79 -13.76
C ALA A 871 45.26 -15.23 -14.28
N SER A 872 44.21 -14.43 -14.11
CA SER A 872 42.86 -14.74 -14.61
C SER A 872 42.62 -14.31 -16.06
N ILE A 873 43.56 -13.60 -16.70
CA ILE A 873 43.42 -13.05 -18.04
C ILE A 873 44.01 -14.01 -19.09
N PRO A 874 43.26 -14.48 -20.10
CA PRO A 874 43.68 -15.57 -20.99
C PRO A 874 44.97 -15.33 -21.80
N SER A 875 45.33 -14.07 -22.09
CA SER A 875 46.58 -13.72 -22.74
C SER A 875 46.99 -12.28 -22.46
N PHE A 876 48.27 -12.09 -22.11
CA PHE A 876 48.92 -10.79 -21.96
C PHE A 876 50.29 -10.81 -22.66
N GLU A 877 50.84 -9.63 -22.93
CA GLU A 877 52.10 -9.42 -23.63
C GLU A 877 52.82 -8.25 -22.94
N ASP A 878 53.91 -8.56 -22.24
CA ASP A 878 54.56 -7.68 -21.25
C ASP A 878 53.58 -6.99 -20.30
N ALA A 879 53.43 -5.66 -20.42
CA ALA A 879 52.56 -4.83 -19.59
C ALA A 879 51.11 -4.71 -20.12
N TYR A 880 50.80 -5.29 -21.28
CA TYR A 880 49.54 -5.07 -21.99
C TYR A 880 48.66 -6.33 -22.05
N LEU A 881 47.34 -6.12 -22.02
CA LEU A 881 46.35 -7.21 -22.12
C LEU A 881 46.04 -7.48 -23.60
N LYS A 882 46.13 -8.74 -24.02
CA LYS A 882 46.04 -9.12 -25.44
C LYS A 882 44.60 -9.48 -25.80
N VAL A 883 43.84 -8.47 -26.21
CA VAL A 883 42.42 -8.57 -26.58
C VAL A 883 42.25 -9.17 -27.99
N PRO A 884 41.25 -10.04 -28.25
CA PRO A 884 40.97 -10.56 -29.59
C PRO A 884 40.76 -9.46 -30.64
N LYS A 885 41.40 -9.61 -31.81
CA LYS A 885 41.42 -8.60 -32.86
C LYS A 885 40.08 -8.57 -33.62
N ILE A 886 39.17 -7.68 -33.22
CA ILE A 886 37.86 -7.50 -33.87
C ILE A 886 38.06 -6.89 -35.28
N LEU A 887 38.19 -7.77 -36.27
CA LEU A 887 38.17 -7.46 -37.69
C LEU A 887 37.11 -8.32 -38.38
N ASN A 888 35.91 -7.79 -38.51
CA ASN A 888 34.99 -8.27 -39.54
C ASN A 888 35.61 -7.93 -40.90
N LYS A 889 36.07 -8.95 -41.61
CA LYS A 889 36.25 -8.93 -43.05
C LYS A 889 35.06 -9.64 -43.68
N GLU A 890 34.05 -8.86 -44.04
CA GLU A 890 33.30 -8.86 -45.30
C GLU A 890 32.16 -7.84 -45.21
#